data_AF-A0AAQ0TKC5-F1
#
_entry.id   AF-A0AAQ0TKC5-F1
#
_cell.length_a   1.000
_cell.length_b   1.000
_cell.length_c   1.000
_cell.angle_alpha   90.00
_cell.angle_beta   90.00
_cell.angle_gamma   90.00
#
_symmetry.space_group_name_H-M   'P 1'
#
loop_
_entity.id
_entity.type
_entity.pdbx_description
1 polymer ?
#
loop_
_entity_poly.entity_id
_entity_poly.type
_entity_poly.pdbx_seq_one_letter_code
_entity_poly.pdbx_strand_id
1 'polypeptide(L)'
;MQNYELKPVVSSILQFLEEMTGCNLKELTEQSSFKGTLGTYINAKDLFAINNNIQSGEYGIAYEKEVTFLKNFLSEIRLSHNFDRLIGECKELGSILLEAHTIFKDYMIWAAEEKKYFREYLFNNELLKEEEKTDDFLNKFSYEWVDAAKKSVQSKLLQLYNFGNASNTTLSIGHTTPYSISDALCISDDINLCIGTNKGQEEDICYARLALKIDRELAFSHFIITIQYKDKIWLVTDKPTMPNPQFRENTRNPYRWREEAFDNIQLPYGLLDHIEEWRKESKAVAKENSSEVYIKSIQDFLPPASKILIKLIIEELIYNVIPMKQFDLTMIGLAGENIKLLGAGNTLENVDDVFININKEANEERLNNIIYPTSTELIKIDPTKAVTQYVEAGELCTIDEIRKIAIWSQKEEQRRNKQKLLDEAYTRERMRADEEKLNKVLFDNVENLYEVVFSADMVFMCIEDENARTFGSSNGNAIIQICDTSLFKSSYSKQYLTNYHINKFRDEWHVANCVICDCENPVNLQLKIYSYKELCGILKVKREQLPYTFQNYTANLYVPYYGNVILDNVNPEYKVLDPRSRELQHYYSIGIPLNKRCFNKLRKKYWKYEKSLVIINYTKGTIKIQEYGKENKNY
;
A
#
# COMPACT_ATOMS: atom_id res chain seq x y z
N MET A 1 -40.23 -14.30 -23.34
CA MET A 1 -39.92 -13.10 -24.16
C MET A 1 -38.45 -13.17 -24.59
N GLN A 2 -38.11 -12.85 -25.85
CA GLN A 2 -36.71 -12.78 -26.28
C GLN A 2 -36.06 -11.46 -25.79
N ASN A 3 -34.73 -11.41 -25.64
CA ASN A 3 -33.98 -10.23 -25.16
C ASN A 3 -34.36 -8.90 -25.87
N TYR A 4 -34.78 -8.94 -27.13
CA TYR A 4 -35.19 -7.75 -27.89
C TYR A 4 -36.53 -7.14 -27.42
N GLU A 5 -37.40 -7.91 -26.78
CA GLU A 5 -38.70 -7.44 -26.27
C GLU A 5 -38.59 -6.79 -24.87
N LEU A 6 -37.54 -7.13 -24.12
CA LEU A 6 -37.29 -6.61 -22.77
C LEU A 6 -36.66 -5.22 -22.76
N LYS A 7 -35.81 -4.90 -23.75
CA LYS A 7 -35.16 -3.59 -23.86
C LYS A 7 -36.11 -2.39 -23.72
N PRO A 8 -37.23 -2.29 -24.46
CA PRO A 8 -38.13 -1.15 -24.31
C PRO A 8 -38.79 -1.10 -22.93
N VAL A 9 -39.08 -2.26 -22.32
CA VAL A 9 -39.69 -2.36 -20.99
C VAL A 9 -38.75 -1.81 -19.93
N VAL A 10 -37.53 -2.33 -19.83
CA VAL A 10 -36.56 -1.86 -18.83
C VAL A 10 -36.19 -0.39 -19.06
N SER A 11 -36.04 0.04 -20.31
CA SER A 11 -35.77 1.46 -20.60
C SER A 11 -36.89 2.39 -20.12
N SER A 12 -38.16 1.96 -20.24
CA SER A 12 -39.30 2.74 -19.75
C SER A 12 -39.38 2.77 -18.22
N ILE A 13 -39.04 1.66 -17.55
CA ILE A 13 -39.06 1.59 -16.09
C ILE A 13 -37.92 2.44 -15.53
N LEU A 14 -36.71 2.37 -16.11
CA LEU A 14 -35.61 3.26 -15.74
C LEU A 14 -36.02 4.73 -15.84
N GLN A 15 -36.65 5.14 -16.96
CA GLN A 15 -37.11 6.52 -17.11
C GLN A 15 -38.13 6.91 -16.02
N PHE A 16 -39.08 6.02 -15.71
CA PHE A 16 -40.02 6.22 -14.62
C PHE A 16 -39.32 6.37 -13.26
N LEU A 17 -38.29 5.57 -12.98
CA LEU A 17 -37.49 5.68 -11.76
C LEU A 17 -36.67 6.98 -11.71
N GLU A 18 -36.11 7.44 -12.83
CA GLU A 18 -35.41 8.74 -12.93
C GLU A 18 -36.36 9.90 -12.61
N GLU A 19 -37.59 9.86 -13.16
CA GLU A 19 -38.64 10.85 -12.92
C GLU A 19 -39.05 10.88 -11.43
N MET A 20 -39.29 9.71 -10.83
CA MET A 20 -39.69 9.60 -9.42
C MET A 20 -38.63 10.06 -8.42
N THR A 21 -37.37 9.79 -8.74
CA THR A 21 -36.24 10.13 -7.84
C THR A 21 -35.70 11.53 -8.11
N GLY A 22 -36.12 12.19 -9.19
CA GLY A 22 -35.52 13.43 -9.69
C GLY A 22 -34.06 13.27 -10.13
N CYS A 23 -33.59 12.05 -10.34
CA CYS A 23 -32.21 11.73 -10.70
C CYS A 23 -32.12 11.51 -12.21
N ASN A 24 -31.87 12.57 -12.98
CA ASN A 24 -31.63 12.47 -14.41
C ASN A 24 -30.17 12.05 -14.68
N LEU A 25 -29.94 10.81 -15.13
CA LEU A 25 -28.58 10.29 -15.33
C LEU A 25 -27.80 11.07 -16.40
N LYS A 26 -28.48 11.65 -17.40
CA LYS A 26 -27.84 12.46 -18.46
C LYS A 26 -27.24 13.75 -17.93
N GLU A 27 -27.86 14.37 -16.92
CA GLU A 27 -27.37 15.60 -16.30
C GLU A 27 -26.17 15.33 -15.36
N LEU A 28 -26.02 14.09 -14.89
CA LEU A 28 -24.95 13.68 -13.98
C LEU A 28 -23.65 13.31 -14.71
N THR A 29 -23.72 12.85 -15.96
CA THR A 29 -22.52 12.51 -16.76
C THR A 29 -21.63 13.70 -17.09
N GLU A 30 -22.14 14.93 -17.00
CA GLU A 30 -21.40 16.17 -17.31
C GLU A 30 -20.81 16.85 -16.06
N GLN A 31 -21.05 16.31 -14.85
CA GLN A 31 -20.61 16.94 -13.60
C GLN A 31 -19.24 16.39 -13.14
N SER A 32 -18.31 17.31 -12.80
CA SER A 32 -17.03 16.95 -12.19
C SER A 32 -17.14 16.57 -10.70
N SER A 33 -18.29 16.81 -10.07
CA SER A 33 -18.57 16.52 -8.66
C SER A 33 -20.07 16.41 -8.41
N PHE A 34 -20.52 15.38 -7.67
CA PHE A 34 -21.93 15.19 -7.34
C PHE A 34 -22.45 16.29 -6.39
N LYS A 35 -23.51 17.00 -6.81
CA LYS A 35 -24.19 18.00 -5.96
C LYS A 35 -25.55 17.45 -5.54
N GLY A 36 -25.71 17.07 -4.28
CA GLY A 36 -26.98 16.55 -3.77
C GLY A 36 -26.91 16.02 -2.35
N THR A 37 -28.01 15.42 -1.88
CA THR A 37 -28.03 14.72 -0.58
C THR A 37 -27.42 13.33 -0.72
N LEU A 38 -27.03 12.72 0.41
CA LEU A 38 -26.54 11.34 0.43
C LEU A 38 -27.57 10.35 -0.14
N GLY A 39 -28.86 10.55 0.12
CA GLY A 39 -29.93 9.72 -0.44
C GLY A 39 -30.03 9.85 -1.96
N THR A 40 -29.95 11.08 -2.49
CA THR A 40 -29.90 11.33 -3.94
C THR A 40 -28.68 10.65 -4.58
N TYR A 41 -27.52 10.65 -3.89
CA TYR A 41 -26.32 9.97 -4.36
C TYR A 41 -26.49 8.45 -4.45
N ILE A 42 -27.08 7.85 -3.41
CA ILE A 42 -27.35 6.40 -3.37
C ILE A 42 -28.30 6.02 -4.52
N ASN A 43 -29.41 6.74 -4.68
CA ASN A 43 -30.37 6.50 -5.77
C ASN A 43 -29.72 6.64 -7.14
N ALA A 44 -28.94 7.71 -7.37
CA ALA A 44 -28.24 7.91 -8.63
C ALA A 44 -27.25 6.77 -8.93
N LYS A 45 -26.51 6.29 -7.91
CA LYS A 45 -25.59 5.16 -8.06
C LYS A 45 -26.31 3.87 -8.48
N ASP A 46 -27.45 3.58 -7.88
CA ASP A 46 -28.24 2.38 -8.21
C ASP A 46 -28.86 2.48 -9.62
N LEU A 47 -29.38 3.64 -9.99
CA LEU A 47 -29.90 3.90 -11.35
C LEU A 47 -28.79 3.83 -12.41
N PHE A 48 -27.58 4.34 -12.13
CA PHE A 48 -26.41 4.15 -13.00
C PHE A 48 -26.08 2.67 -13.19
N ALA A 49 -26.14 1.88 -12.12
CA ALA A 49 -25.89 0.45 -12.20
C ALA A 49 -26.96 -0.28 -13.04
N ILE A 50 -28.23 0.13 -12.96
CA ILE A 50 -29.31 -0.38 -13.81
C ILE A 50 -29.05 -0.02 -15.27
N ASN A 51 -28.81 1.26 -15.57
CA ASN A 51 -28.57 1.74 -16.92
C ASN A 51 -27.38 1.01 -17.57
N ASN A 52 -26.29 0.77 -16.84
CA ASN A 52 -25.15 0.01 -17.35
C ASN A 52 -25.53 -1.41 -17.79
N ASN A 53 -26.44 -2.08 -17.08
CA ASN A 53 -26.94 -3.40 -17.50
C ASN A 53 -27.76 -3.30 -18.78
N ILE A 54 -28.61 -2.27 -18.91
CA ILE A 54 -29.40 -2.02 -20.14
C ILE A 54 -28.46 -1.77 -21.34
N GLN A 55 -27.45 -0.92 -21.19
CA GLN A 55 -26.48 -0.63 -22.26
C GLN A 55 -25.68 -1.88 -22.65
N SER A 56 -25.41 -2.76 -21.70
CA SER A 56 -24.68 -4.02 -21.92
C SER A 56 -25.57 -5.15 -22.49
N GLY A 57 -26.88 -4.91 -22.66
CA GLY A 57 -27.81 -5.92 -23.17
C GLY A 57 -28.31 -6.93 -22.11
N GLU A 58 -28.03 -6.69 -20.84
CA GLU A 58 -28.34 -7.54 -19.69
C GLU A 58 -29.74 -7.24 -19.14
N TYR A 59 -30.75 -7.33 -19.99
CA TYR A 59 -32.08 -6.80 -19.68
C TYR A 59 -32.78 -7.55 -18.53
N GLY A 60 -32.53 -8.84 -18.34
CA GLY A 60 -33.05 -9.59 -17.19
C GLY A 60 -32.52 -9.08 -15.85
N ILE A 61 -31.21 -8.79 -15.77
CA ILE A 61 -30.56 -8.21 -14.59
C ILE A 61 -31.09 -6.80 -14.34
N ALA A 62 -31.25 -6.00 -15.39
CA ALA A 62 -31.81 -4.66 -15.29
C ALA A 62 -33.23 -4.68 -14.73
N TYR A 63 -34.10 -5.54 -15.27
CA TYR A 63 -35.51 -5.62 -14.85
C TYR A 63 -35.66 -6.01 -13.37
N GLU A 64 -34.89 -6.99 -12.90
CA GLU A 64 -34.93 -7.37 -11.48
C GLU A 64 -34.46 -6.23 -10.58
N LYS A 65 -33.37 -5.55 -10.93
CA LYS A 65 -32.86 -4.41 -10.15
C LYS A 65 -33.83 -3.23 -10.13
N GLU A 66 -34.49 -2.94 -11.24
CA GLU A 66 -35.54 -1.91 -11.32
C GLU A 66 -36.70 -2.23 -10.39
N VAL A 67 -37.16 -3.49 -10.37
CA VAL A 67 -38.26 -3.92 -9.51
C VAL A 67 -37.85 -3.91 -8.03
N THR A 68 -36.63 -4.35 -7.70
CA THR A 68 -36.10 -4.27 -6.34
C THR A 68 -35.96 -2.82 -5.88
N PHE A 69 -35.43 -1.95 -6.73
CA PHE A 69 -35.33 -0.51 -6.46
C PHE A 69 -36.70 0.09 -6.20
N LEU A 70 -37.69 -0.18 -7.07
CA LEU A 70 -39.05 0.33 -6.93
C LEU A 70 -39.70 -0.13 -5.61
N LYS A 71 -39.55 -1.39 -5.22
CA LYS A 71 -40.06 -1.90 -3.94
C LYS A 71 -39.45 -1.18 -2.74
N ASN A 72 -38.14 -1.01 -2.74
CA ASN A 72 -37.42 -0.31 -1.67
C ASN A 72 -37.85 1.16 -1.61
N PHE A 73 -37.87 1.83 -2.77
CA PHE A 73 -38.31 3.22 -2.87
C PHE A 73 -39.70 3.42 -2.28
N LEU A 74 -40.69 2.60 -2.68
CA LEU A 74 -42.06 2.66 -2.15
C LEU A 74 -42.12 2.47 -0.63
N SER A 75 -41.25 1.64 -0.06
CA SER A 75 -41.20 1.39 1.38
C SER A 75 -40.63 2.56 2.20
N GLU A 76 -39.90 3.47 1.54
CA GLU A 76 -39.21 4.59 2.17
C GLU A 76 -39.95 5.93 2.05
N ILE A 77 -41.03 5.99 1.26
CA ILE A 77 -41.82 7.21 1.05
C ILE A 77 -42.39 7.71 2.38
N ARG A 78 -42.12 8.98 2.70
CA ARG A 78 -42.69 9.69 3.84
C ARG A 78 -43.51 10.87 3.37
N LEU A 79 -44.73 10.97 3.89
CA LEU A 79 -45.62 12.08 3.60
C LEU A 79 -45.36 13.25 4.55
N SER A 80 -45.56 14.47 4.05
CA SER A 80 -45.41 15.68 4.83
C SER A 80 -46.51 15.85 5.88
N HIS A 81 -46.20 16.56 6.96
CA HIS A 81 -47.15 16.90 8.00
C HIS A 81 -48.02 18.14 7.65
N ASN A 82 -47.79 18.78 6.50
CA ASN A 82 -48.53 19.96 6.06
C ASN A 82 -49.70 19.53 5.17
N PHE A 83 -50.92 19.93 5.52
CA PHE A 83 -52.14 19.44 4.88
C PHE A 83 -52.23 19.75 3.36
N ASP A 84 -51.80 20.93 2.92
CA ASP A 84 -51.85 21.30 1.49
C ASP A 84 -50.80 20.56 0.67
N ARG A 85 -49.60 20.35 1.24
CA ARG A 85 -48.55 19.54 0.61
C ARG A 85 -48.91 18.06 0.60
N LEU A 86 -49.48 17.56 1.69
CA LEU A 86 -49.94 16.18 1.85
C LEU A 86 -50.95 15.79 0.77
N ILE A 87 -51.90 16.66 0.42
CA ILE A 87 -52.87 16.39 -0.65
C ILE A 87 -52.17 16.26 -2.01
N GLY A 88 -51.15 17.09 -2.28
CA GLY A 88 -50.34 16.98 -3.49
C GLY A 88 -49.55 15.68 -3.54
N GLU A 89 -48.80 15.39 -2.47
CA GLU A 89 -47.99 14.17 -2.32
C GLU A 89 -48.84 12.89 -2.41
N CYS A 90 -50.06 12.88 -1.86
CA CYS A 90 -50.97 11.73 -1.96
C CYS A 90 -51.45 11.48 -3.40
N LYS A 91 -51.63 12.52 -4.22
CA LYS A 91 -52.02 12.37 -5.64
C LYS A 91 -50.88 11.80 -6.46
N GLU A 92 -49.68 12.32 -6.25
CA GLU A 92 -48.45 11.84 -6.88
C GLU A 92 -48.14 10.39 -6.46
N LEU A 93 -48.25 10.09 -5.17
CA LEU A 93 -48.12 8.73 -4.66
C LEU A 93 -49.17 7.79 -5.28
N GLY A 94 -50.40 8.26 -5.48
CA GLY A 94 -51.44 7.52 -6.16
C GLY A 94 -51.07 7.11 -7.59
N SER A 95 -50.50 8.03 -8.39
CA SER A 95 -50.05 7.70 -9.75
C SER A 95 -48.86 6.74 -9.73
N ILE A 96 -47.91 6.97 -8.83
CA ILE A 96 -46.74 6.10 -8.64
C ILE A 96 -47.18 4.67 -8.30
N LEU A 97 -48.13 4.50 -7.37
CA LEU A 97 -48.60 3.18 -6.95
C LEU A 97 -49.37 2.45 -8.06
N LEU A 98 -50.12 3.17 -8.91
CA LEU A 98 -50.81 2.59 -10.06
C LEU A 98 -49.82 2.08 -11.11
N GLU A 99 -48.80 2.88 -11.43
CA GLU A 99 -47.76 2.47 -12.37
C GLU A 99 -46.95 1.30 -11.82
N ALA A 100 -46.55 1.37 -10.54
CA ALA A 100 -45.86 0.29 -9.85
C ALA A 100 -46.68 -1.01 -9.83
N HIS A 101 -48.00 -0.93 -9.65
CA HIS A 101 -48.86 -2.11 -9.72
C HIS A 101 -48.79 -2.79 -11.10
N THR A 102 -48.83 -2.00 -12.18
CA THR A 102 -48.69 -2.51 -13.56
C THR A 102 -47.32 -3.16 -13.75
N ILE A 103 -46.25 -2.46 -13.37
CA ILE A 103 -44.87 -2.98 -13.44
C ILE A 103 -44.73 -4.29 -12.67
N PHE A 104 -45.25 -4.38 -11.44
CA PHE A 104 -45.17 -5.60 -10.63
C PHE A 104 -45.99 -6.75 -11.22
N LYS A 105 -47.14 -6.46 -11.83
CA LYS A 105 -47.97 -7.47 -12.48
C LYS A 105 -47.26 -8.06 -13.70
N ASP A 106 -46.72 -7.20 -14.56
CA ASP A 106 -45.99 -7.63 -15.76
C ASP A 106 -44.72 -8.38 -15.38
N TYR A 107 -44.02 -7.89 -14.35
CA TYR A 107 -42.86 -8.58 -13.79
C TYR A 107 -43.22 -9.96 -13.24
N MET A 108 -44.37 -10.13 -12.57
CA MET A 108 -44.79 -11.44 -12.07
C MET A 108 -45.05 -12.44 -13.20
N ILE A 109 -45.59 -11.99 -14.33
CA ILE A 109 -45.81 -12.83 -15.50
C ILE A 109 -44.47 -13.24 -16.12
N TRP A 110 -43.62 -12.25 -16.39
CA TRP A 110 -42.28 -12.49 -16.93
C TRP A 110 -41.47 -13.42 -16.02
N ALA A 111 -41.46 -13.15 -14.71
CA ALA A 111 -40.72 -13.93 -13.73
C ALA A 111 -41.23 -15.37 -13.64
N ALA A 112 -42.53 -15.63 -13.83
CA ALA A 112 -43.05 -17.00 -13.82
C ALA A 112 -42.53 -17.83 -15.00
N GLU A 113 -42.40 -17.22 -16.18
CA GLU A 113 -41.91 -17.89 -17.40
C GLU A 113 -40.38 -18.00 -17.42
N GLU A 114 -39.70 -16.88 -17.19
CA GLU A 114 -38.25 -16.78 -17.28
C GLU A 114 -37.56 -17.56 -16.15
N LYS A 115 -38.07 -17.45 -14.92
CA LYS A 115 -37.50 -18.23 -13.80
C LYS A 115 -37.65 -19.71 -14.05
N LYS A 116 -38.62 -20.20 -14.83
CA LYS A 116 -38.70 -21.63 -15.12
C LYS A 116 -37.46 -22.11 -15.88
N TYR A 117 -37.09 -21.45 -16.99
CA TYR A 117 -35.92 -21.81 -17.79
C TYR A 117 -34.61 -21.59 -17.03
N PHE A 118 -34.48 -20.45 -16.36
CA PHE A 118 -33.27 -20.14 -15.58
C PHE A 118 -33.11 -21.10 -14.39
N ARG A 119 -34.22 -21.49 -13.72
CA ARG A 119 -34.18 -22.51 -12.65
C ARG A 119 -33.83 -23.88 -13.19
N GLU A 120 -34.41 -24.30 -14.32
CA GLU A 120 -34.05 -25.58 -14.97
C GLU A 120 -32.55 -25.63 -15.30
N TYR A 121 -31.99 -24.52 -15.79
CA TYR A 121 -30.55 -24.40 -16.02
C TYR A 121 -29.71 -24.56 -14.74
N LEU A 122 -30.09 -23.88 -13.65
CA LEU A 122 -29.41 -23.98 -12.36
C LEU A 122 -29.60 -25.37 -11.71
N PHE A 123 -30.77 -26.00 -11.90
CA PHE A 123 -31.12 -27.34 -11.42
C PHE A 123 -30.21 -28.40 -12.04
N ASN A 124 -29.81 -28.19 -13.30
CA ASN A 124 -28.87 -29.04 -14.03
C ASN A 124 -27.40 -28.71 -13.68
N ASN A 125 -27.13 -28.03 -12.56
CA ASN A 125 -25.77 -27.88 -12.05
C ASN A 125 -25.27 -29.22 -11.50
N GLU A 126 -24.22 -29.75 -12.12
CA GLU A 126 -23.57 -31.01 -11.74
C GLU A 126 -22.96 -30.98 -10.33
N LEU A 127 -22.72 -29.81 -9.75
CA LEU A 127 -22.17 -29.65 -8.40
C LEU A 127 -23.24 -29.70 -7.29
N LEU A 128 -24.52 -29.66 -7.62
CA LEU A 128 -25.61 -29.75 -6.64
C LEU A 128 -26.02 -31.21 -6.43
N LYS A 129 -26.20 -31.60 -5.17
CA LYS A 129 -26.80 -32.89 -4.83
C LYS A 129 -28.29 -32.88 -5.13
N GLU A 130 -28.87 -34.03 -5.45
CA GLU A 130 -30.32 -34.16 -5.69
C GLU A 130 -31.16 -33.67 -4.51
N GLU A 131 -30.70 -33.88 -3.27
CA GLU A 131 -31.37 -33.41 -2.05
C GLU A 131 -31.33 -31.89 -1.85
N GLU A 132 -30.40 -31.18 -2.50
CA GLU A 132 -30.28 -29.72 -2.44
C GLU A 132 -31.17 -29.03 -3.48
N LYS A 133 -31.61 -29.77 -4.50
CA LYS A 133 -32.43 -29.30 -5.61
C LYS A 133 -33.91 -29.17 -5.22
N THR A 134 -34.18 -28.36 -4.19
CA THR A 134 -35.52 -28.12 -3.65
C THR A 134 -36.13 -26.83 -4.20
N ASP A 135 -37.46 -26.80 -4.39
CA ASP A 135 -38.17 -25.61 -4.85
C ASP A 135 -37.98 -24.40 -3.91
N ASP A 136 -37.90 -24.60 -2.59
CA ASP A 136 -37.68 -23.52 -1.61
C ASP A 136 -36.30 -22.87 -1.79
N PHE A 137 -35.26 -23.68 -1.94
CA PHE A 137 -33.92 -23.19 -2.22
C PHE A 137 -33.88 -22.47 -3.58
N LEU A 138 -34.57 -23.02 -4.57
CA LEU A 138 -34.61 -22.47 -5.93
C LEU A 138 -35.39 -21.15 -6.03
N ASN A 139 -36.39 -20.96 -5.15
CA ASN A 139 -37.16 -19.74 -5.06
C ASN A 139 -36.33 -18.55 -4.55
N LYS A 140 -35.16 -18.79 -3.96
CA LYS A 140 -34.23 -17.77 -3.48
C LYS A 140 -33.28 -17.25 -4.56
N PHE A 141 -33.23 -17.87 -5.75
CA PHE A 141 -32.37 -17.41 -6.84
C PHE A 141 -32.96 -16.26 -7.65
N SER A 142 -32.07 -15.32 -7.98
CA SER A 142 -32.29 -14.13 -8.79
C SER A 142 -31.14 -13.99 -9.79
N TYR A 143 -31.35 -13.22 -10.87
CA TYR A 143 -30.32 -12.82 -11.81
C TYR A 143 -29.21 -11.97 -11.16
N GLU A 144 -29.42 -11.48 -9.94
CA GLU A 144 -28.38 -10.82 -9.13
C GLU A 144 -27.16 -11.72 -8.86
N TRP A 145 -27.34 -13.05 -8.87
CA TRP A 145 -26.23 -14.00 -8.72
C TRP A 145 -25.33 -14.04 -9.96
N VAL A 146 -25.94 -13.92 -11.14
CA VAL A 146 -25.21 -13.76 -12.41
C VAL A 146 -24.46 -12.44 -12.42
N ASP A 147 -25.11 -11.35 -11.97
CA ASP A 147 -24.46 -10.05 -11.80
C ASP A 147 -23.28 -10.12 -10.82
N ALA A 148 -23.42 -10.83 -9.70
CA ALA A 148 -22.37 -11.01 -8.71
C ALA A 148 -21.19 -11.83 -9.26
N ALA A 149 -21.45 -12.89 -10.03
CA ALA A 149 -20.42 -13.65 -10.73
C ALA A 149 -19.69 -12.78 -11.76
N LYS A 150 -20.41 -12.00 -12.58
CA LYS A 150 -19.83 -11.06 -13.55
C LYS A 150 -18.93 -10.03 -12.87
N LYS A 151 -19.43 -9.39 -11.80
CA LYS A 151 -18.64 -8.44 -11.00
C LYS A 151 -17.38 -9.08 -10.42
N SER A 152 -17.45 -10.33 -9.97
CA SER A 152 -16.29 -11.08 -9.45
C SER A 152 -15.21 -11.23 -10.51
N VAL A 153 -15.58 -11.59 -11.75
CA VAL A 153 -14.62 -11.77 -12.85
C VAL A 153 -14.12 -10.43 -13.42
N GLN A 154 -14.89 -9.36 -13.29
CA GLN A 154 -14.49 -8.00 -13.66
C GLN A 154 -13.62 -7.32 -12.59
N SER A 155 -13.58 -7.86 -11.37
CA SER A 155 -12.80 -7.32 -10.27
C SER A 155 -11.32 -7.26 -10.64
N LYS A 156 -10.66 -6.15 -10.31
CA LYS A 156 -9.20 -6.01 -10.44
C LYS A 156 -8.43 -6.94 -9.50
N LEU A 157 -9.11 -7.54 -8.52
CA LEU A 157 -8.48 -8.47 -7.59
C LEU A 157 -8.38 -9.88 -8.19
N LEU A 158 -9.26 -10.25 -9.14
CA LEU A 158 -9.22 -11.56 -9.80
C LEU A 158 -8.50 -11.45 -11.15
N GLN A 159 -7.26 -11.94 -11.21
CA GLN A 159 -6.37 -11.79 -12.36
C GLN A 159 -6.35 -13.05 -13.22
N LEU A 160 -6.28 -12.88 -14.54
CA LEU A 160 -6.24 -13.94 -15.55
C LEU A 160 -4.88 -13.95 -16.24
N TYR A 161 -4.26 -15.13 -16.34
CA TYR A 161 -2.92 -15.32 -16.91
C TYR A 161 -2.87 -16.49 -17.89
N ASN A 162 -1.92 -16.44 -18.81
CA ASN A 162 -1.48 -17.61 -19.55
C ASN A 162 -0.43 -18.35 -18.70
N PHE A 163 -0.57 -19.67 -18.55
CA PHE A 163 0.37 -20.49 -17.76
C PHE A 163 1.26 -21.36 -18.64
N GLY A 164 2.56 -21.43 -18.31
CA GLY A 164 3.54 -22.27 -19.02
C GLY A 164 3.94 -21.70 -20.39
N ASN A 165 4.31 -22.55 -21.36
CA ASN A 165 4.51 -22.09 -22.74
C ASN A 165 3.15 -22.00 -23.44
N ALA A 166 2.70 -20.78 -23.76
CA ALA A 166 1.39 -20.56 -24.38
C ALA A 166 1.31 -21.25 -25.75
N SER A 167 0.41 -22.23 -25.85
CA SER A 167 -0.01 -22.77 -27.14
C SER A 167 -0.75 -21.73 -27.98
N ASN A 168 -0.72 -21.92 -29.30
CA ASN A 168 -1.51 -21.18 -30.27
C ASN A 168 -3.02 -21.52 -30.21
N THR A 169 -3.42 -22.50 -29.40
CA THR A 169 -4.84 -22.81 -29.17
C THR A 169 -5.57 -21.58 -28.60
N THR A 170 -6.80 -21.34 -29.08
CA THR A 170 -7.63 -20.19 -28.67
C THR A 170 -9.11 -20.56 -28.61
N LEU A 171 -9.87 -19.84 -27.78
CA LEU A 171 -11.33 -19.92 -27.76
C LEU A 171 -11.92 -18.73 -28.53
N SER A 172 -12.76 -18.97 -29.55
CA SER A 172 -13.37 -17.86 -30.30
C SER A 172 -14.46 -17.17 -29.49
N ILE A 173 -14.65 -15.86 -29.70
CA ILE A 173 -15.77 -15.12 -29.08
C ILE A 173 -17.09 -15.78 -29.51
N GLY A 174 -17.97 -16.05 -28.54
CA GLY A 174 -19.25 -16.71 -28.78
C GLY A 174 -19.16 -18.22 -29.06
N HIS A 175 -18.02 -18.86 -28.73
CA HIS A 175 -17.93 -20.31 -28.81
C HIS A 175 -18.87 -21.01 -27.81
N THR A 176 -19.28 -22.23 -28.15
CA THR A 176 -20.13 -23.09 -27.30
C THR A 176 -19.42 -24.37 -26.92
N THR A 177 -18.10 -24.30 -26.73
CA THR A 177 -17.30 -25.47 -26.39
C THR A 177 -17.81 -26.05 -25.07
N PRO A 178 -18.11 -27.35 -25.00
CA PRO A 178 -18.51 -27.99 -23.76
C PRO A 178 -17.43 -27.80 -22.69
N TYR A 179 -17.85 -27.75 -21.43
CA TYR A 179 -16.92 -27.66 -20.30
C TYR A 179 -17.28 -28.69 -19.23
N SER A 180 -16.30 -29.03 -18.40
CA SER A 180 -16.47 -29.89 -17.24
C SER A 180 -15.76 -29.26 -16.04
N ILE A 181 -16.46 -29.19 -14.90
CA ILE A 181 -15.92 -28.67 -13.65
C ILE A 181 -15.57 -29.87 -12.76
N SER A 182 -14.32 -29.95 -12.31
CA SER A 182 -13.90 -31.00 -11.39
C SER A 182 -14.58 -30.82 -10.03
N ASP A 183 -15.18 -31.89 -9.51
CA ASP A 183 -15.71 -31.93 -8.15
C ASP A 183 -14.60 -31.93 -7.08
N ALA A 184 -13.34 -32.19 -7.44
CA ALA A 184 -12.24 -32.22 -6.49
C ALA A 184 -11.72 -30.81 -6.17
N LEU A 185 -12.08 -30.29 -5.00
CA LEU A 185 -11.48 -29.09 -4.41
C LEU A 185 -10.17 -29.46 -3.72
N CYS A 186 -9.07 -28.95 -4.26
CA CYS A 186 -7.73 -29.15 -3.72
C CYS A 186 -7.29 -27.96 -2.87
N ILE A 187 -6.89 -28.23 -1.65
CA ILE A 187 -6.43 -27.23 -0.69
C ILE A 187 -5.02 -27.64 -0.29
N SER A 188 -4.00 -26.88 -0.69
CA SER A 188 -2.61 -27.27 -0.45
C SER A 188 -1.66 -26.10 -0.37
N ASP A 189 -0.58 -26.26 0.37
CA ASP A 189 0.57 -25.36 0.36
C ASP A 189 1.46 -25.55 -0.89
N ASP A 190 1.38 -26.71 -1.56
CA ASP A 190 2.07 -27.00 -2.81
C ASP A 190 1.26 -26.52 -4.03
N ILE A 191 1.80 -25.51 -4.70
CA ILE A 191 1.21 -24.91 -5.89
C ILE A 191 0.97 -25.91 -7.02
N ASN A 192 1.83 -26.92 -7.16
CA ASN A 192 1.76 -27.85 -8.27
C ASN A 192 0.52 -28.73 -8.14
N LEU A 193 0.16 -29.08 -6.91
CA LEU A 193 -1.06 -29.79 -6.59
C LEU A 193 -2.29 -28.90 -6.84
N CYS A 194 -2.20 -27.61 -6.53
CA CYS A 194 -3.28 -26.64 -6.76
C CYS A 194 -3.54 -26.40 -8.26
N ILE A 195 -2.49 -26.23 -9.07
CA ILE A 195 -2.61 -26.01 -10.52
C ILE A 195 -3.20 -27.27 -11.18
N GLY A 196 -2.60 -28.43 -10.88
CA GLY A 196 -3.02 -29.77 -11.28
C GLY A 196 -3.61 -29.90 -12.69
N THR A 197 -2.79 -30.34 -13.64
CA THR A 197 -3.19 -30.47 -15.05
C THR A 197 -3.96 -31.77 -15.31
N ASN A 198 -5.05 -31.69 -16.08
CA ASN A 198 -5.84 -32.86 -16.49
C ASN A 198 -5.39 -33.36 -17.87
N LYS A 199 -5.45 -34.68 -18.04
CA LYS A 199 -4.93 -35.44 -19.19
C LYS A 199 -5.97 -35.54 -20.32
N GLY A 200 -6.23 -34.44 -21.02
CA GLY A 200 -7.14 -34.41 -22.17
C GLY A 200 -6.66 -33.45 -23.26
N GLN A 201 -5.41 -33.59 -23.71
CA GLN A 201 -4.80 -32.63 -24.65
C GLN A 201 -5.48 -32.59 -26.03
N GLU A 202 -6.31 -33.58 -26.37
CA GLU A 202 -6.91 -33.72 -27.70
C GLU A 202 -8.44 -33.52 -27.74
N GLU A 203 -9.11 -33.42 -26.58
CA GLU A 203 -10.57 -33.28 -26.53
C GLU A 203 -11.01 -31.83 -26.74
N ASP A 204 -12.13 -31.62 -27.44
CA ASP A 204 -12.74 -30.31 -27.65
C ASP A 204 -13.63 -29.92 -26.45
N ILE A 205 -13.06 -30.00 -25.25
CA ILE A 205 -13.72 -29.73 -23.96
C ILE A 205 -12.82 -28.84 -23.10
N CYS A 206 -13.41 -27.84 -22.45
CA CYS A 206 -12.74 -27.04 -21.42
C CYS A 206 -12.83 -27.75 -20.06
N TYR A 207 -11.70 -28.07 -19.44
CA TYR A 207 -11.66 -28.59 -18.07
C TYR A 207 -11.35 -27.47 -17.10
N ALA A 208 -12.24 -27.28 -16.12
CA ALA A 208 -12.07 -26.31 -15.06
C ALA A 208 -11.87 -27.00 -13.70
N ARG A 209 -10.99 -26.45 -12.87
CA ARG A 209 -10.74 -26.91 -11.50
C ARG A 209 -10.57 -25.73 -10.58
N LEU A 210 -11.16 -25.81 -9.40
CA LEU A 210 -10.96 -24.87 -8.30
C LEU A 210 -9.97 -25.46 -7.29
N ALA A 211 -8.99 -24.66 -6.88
CA ALA A 211 -8.08 -24.97 -5.80
C ALA A 211 -7.88 -23.76 -4.88
N LEU A 212 -7.46 -24.02 -3.64
CA LEU A 212 -7.06 -23.02 -2.67
C LEU A 212 -5.60 -23.26 -2.32
N LYS A 213 -4.72 -22.34 -2.71
CA LYS A 213 -3.34 -22.33 -2.24
C LYS A 213 -3.34 -21.77 -0.83
N ILE A 214 -2.93 -22.58 0.14
CA ILE A 214 -2.82 -22.16 1.54
C ILE A 214 -1.40 -21.68 1.82
N ASP A 215 -1.31 -20.63 2.62
CA ASP A 215 -0.03 -20.09 3.08
C ASP A 215 0.12 -20.31 4.59
N ARG A 216 1.33 -20.09 5.11
CA ARG A 216 1.59 -20.16 6.55
C ARG A 216 0.75 -19.13 7.28
N GLU A 217 0.79 -17.88 6.81
CA GLU A 217 -0.14 -16.84 7.22
C GLU A 217 -1.37 -16.93 6.31
N LEU A 218 -2.48 -17.45 6.85
CA LEU A 218 -3.66 -17.75 6.04
C LEU A 218 -4.09 -16.54 5.20
N ALA A 219 -3.88 -15.31 5.66
CA ALA A 219 -4.25 -14.08 4.97
C ALA A 219 -3.68 -13.93 3.55
N PHE A 220 -2.60 -14.64 3.21
CA PHE A 220 -2.02 -14.67 1.84
C PHE A 220 -2.45 -15.90 1.02
N SER A 221 -3.28 -16.76 1.59
CA SER A 221 -3.91 -17.87 0.87
C SER A 221 -4.84 -17.30 -0.21
N HIS A 222 -4.87 -17.94 -1.37
CA HIS A 222 -5.59 -17.45 -2.54
C HIS A 222 -6.14 -18.62 -3.34
N PHE A 223 -7.26 -18.38 -4.00
CA PHE A 223 -7.87 -19.31 -4.92
C PHE A 223 -7.15 -19.31 -6.27
N ILE A 224 -7.23 -20.47 -6.92
CA ILE A 224 -6.76 -20.70 -8.27
C ILE A 224 -7.86 -21.45 -9.01
N ILE A 225 -8.33 -20.88 -10.11
CA ILE A 225 -9.16 -21.56 -11.09
C ILE A 225 -8.26 -21.90 -12.28
N THR A 226 -8.00 -23.18 -12.48
CA THR A 226 -7.30 -23.68 -13.66
C THR A 226 -8.32 -23.99 -14.72
N ILE A 227 -8.20 -23.36 -15.90
CA ILE A 227 -9.00 -23.67 -17.09
C ILE A 227 -8.05 -24.19 -18.16
N GLN A 228 -8.25 -25.45 -18.56
CA GLN A 228 -7.45 -26.09 -19.60
C GLN A 228 -8.32 -26.39 -20.81
N TYR A 229 -7.84 -26.02 -21.99
CA TYR A 229 -8.43 -26.38 -23.27
C TYR A 229 -7.32 -26.87 -24.20
N LYS A 230 -7.39 -28.15 -24.57
CA LYS A 230 -6.30 -28.86 -25.26
C LYS A 230 -4.98 -28.74 -24.48
N ASP A 231 -3.98 -28.11 -25.09
CA ASP A 231 -2.65 -27.87 -24.56
C ASP A 231 -2.48 -26.49 -23.91
N LYS A 232 -3.51 -25.62 -23.96
CA LYS A 232 -3.45 -24.29 -23.34
C LYS A 232 -4.07 -24.30 -21.95
N ILE A 233 -3.41 -23.61 -21.03
CA ILE A 233 -3.83 -23.45 -19.64
C ILE A 233 -3.93 -21.97 -19.32
N TRP A 234 -5.10 -21.58 -18.83
CA TRP A 234 -5.32 -20.28 -18.19
C TRP A 234 -5.42 -20.46 -16.69
N LEU A 235 -4.75 -19.58 -15.95
CA LEU A 235 -4.86 -19.51 -14.50
C LEU A 235 -5.59 -18.22 -14.13
N VAL A 236 -6.63 -18.37 -13.33
CA VAL A 236 -7.35 -17.25 -12.72
C VAL A 236 -7.08 -17.29 -11.23
N THR A 237 -6.59 -16.20 -10.65
CA THR A 237 -6.23 -16.17 -9.24
C THR A 237 -6.40 -14.79 -8.64
N ASP A 238 -6.79 -14.77 -7.36
CA ASP A 238 -6.84 -13.60 -6.49
C ASP A 238 -5.56 -13.40 -5.67
N LYS A 239 -4.45 -14.03 -6.10
CA LYS A 239 -3.13 -13.88 -5.50
C LYS A 239 -2.80 -12.39 -5.30
N PRO A 240 -2.41 -11.95 -4.10
CA PRO A 240 -1.97 -10.59 -3.86
C PRO A 240 -0.73 -10.25 -4.68
N THR A 241 -0.76 -9.09 -5.35
CA THR A 241 0.42 -8.50 -5.97
C THR A 241 1.37 -8.05 -4.88
N MET A 242 2.58 -8.61 -4.85
CA MET A 242 3.58 -8.27 -3.83
C MET A 242 4.58 -7.29 -4.41
N PRO A 243 4.51 -5.99 -4.04
CA PRO A 243 5.35 -4.97 -4.65
C PRO A 243 6.83 -5.18 -4.33
N ASN A 244 7.14 -5.79 -3.19
CA ASN A 244 8.49 -6.17 -2.77
C ASN A 244 8.44 -7.30 -1.72
N PRO A 245 9.56 -7.97 -1.43
CA PRO A 245 9.63 -9.05 -0.43
C PRO A 245 9.21 -8.69 0.99
N GLN A 246 9.41 -7.43 1.41
CA GLN A 246 9.09 -6.98 2.77
C GLN A 246 7.60 -6.84 3.05
N PHE A 247 6.76 -6.91 2.01
CA PHE A 247 5.30 -6.81 2.13
C PHE A 247 4.73 -7.87 3.08
N ARG A 248 5.17 -9.13 2.95
CA ARG A 248 4.69 -10.22 3.84
C ARG A 248 5.14 -10.06 5.28
N GLU A 249 6.39 -9.66 5.48
CA GLU A 249 6.99 -9.59 6.81
C GLU A 249 6.51 -8.40 7.65
N ASN A 250 6.16 -7.29 6.98
CA ASN A 250 5.92 -6.01 7.67
C ASN A 250 4.49 -5.50 7.56
N THR A 251 3.59 -6.22 6.86
CA THR A 251 2.19 -5.80 6.84
C THR A 251 1.57 -5.91 8.23
N ARG A 252 1.08 -4.77 8.73
CA ARG A 252 0.45 -4.69 10.06
C ARG A 252 -0.96 -5.24 10.08
N ASN A 253 -1.59 -5.37 8.91
CA ASN A 253 -2.92 -5.95 8.77
C ASN A 253 -3.00 -6.74 7.46
N PRO A 254 -2.54 -8.00 7.45
CA PRO A 254 -2.61 -8.85 6.27
C PRO A 254 -4.07 -9.17 5.87
N TYR A 255 -5.02 -9.05 6.79
CA TYR A 255 -6.43 -9.33 6.57
C TYR A 255 -7.16 -8.27 5.74
N ARG A 256 -6.65 -7.03 5.67
CA ARG A 256 -7.31 -5.96 4.90
C ARG A 256 -7.42 -6.26 3.41
N TRP A 257 -6.37 -6.85 2.82
CA TRP A 257 -6.42 -7.30 1.42
C TRP A 257 -7.53 -8.33 1.22
N ARG A 258 -7.68 -9.22 2.19
CA ARG A 258 -8.70 -10.26 2.16
C ARG A 258 -10.10 -9.67 2.30
N GLU A 259 -10.32 -8.69 3.16
CA GLU A 259 -11.58 -7.93 3.25
C GLU A 259 -11.96 -7.34 1.88
N GLU A 260 -11.00 -6.72 1.19
CA GLU A 260 -11.24 -6.21 -0.16
C GLU A 260 -11.58 -7.34 -1.16
N ALA A 261 -10.92 -8.51 -1.07
CA ALA A 261 -11.27 -9.67 -1.91
C ALA A 261 -12.66 -10.25 -1.58
N PHE A 262 -13.02 -10.35 -0.31
CA PHE A 262 -14.33 -10.82 0.17
C PHE A 262 -15.47 -9.93 -0.34
N ASP A 263 -15.29 -8.61 -0.29
CA ASP A 263 -16.31 -7.65 -0.68
C ASP A 263 -16.54 -7.62 -2.20
N ASN A 264 -15.56 -8.07 -2.99
CA ASN A 264 -15.56 -7.91 -4.44
C ASN A 264 -15.60 -9.23 -5.24
N ILE A 265 -15.27 -10.38 -4.64
CA ILE A 265 -15.19 -11.68 -5.32
C ILE A 265 -16.05 -12.72 -4.59
N GLN A 266 -16.91 -13.42 -5.33
CA GLN A 266 -17.82 -14.44 -4.79
C GLN A 266 -17.21 -15.86 -4.80
N LEU A 267 -16.04 -16.03 -4.19
CA LEU A 267 -15.39 -17.34 -3.99
C LEU A 267 -15.66 -17.87 -2.57
N PRO A 268 -15.54 -19.19 -2.31
CA PRO A 268 -15.89 -19.80 -1.03
C PRO A 268 -14.84 -19.52 0.05
N TYR A 269 -14.53 -18.27 0.35
CA TYR A 269 -13.48 -17.89 1.29
C TYR A 269 -13.74 -18.34 2.75
N GLY A 270 -14.98 -18.68 3.11
CA GLY A 270 -15.30 -19.31 4.40
C GLY A 270 -14.58 -20.65 4.61
N LEU A 271 -14.01 -21.26 3.55
CA LEU A 271 -13.09 -22.39 3.65
C LEU A 271 -11.89 -22.13 4.56
N LEU A 272 -11.43 -20.87 4.65
CA LEU A 272 -10.23 -20.51 5.39
C LEU A 272 -10.41 -20.71 6.90
N ASP A 273 -11.64 -20.55 7.41
CA ASP A 273 -11.96 -20.71 8.83
C ASP A 273 -11.82 -22.19 9.27
N HIS A 274 -12.04 -23.12 8.35
CA HIS A 274 -11.93 -24.56 8.60
C HIS A 274 -10.47 -25.08 8.60
N ILE A 275 -9.52 -24.34 7.99
CA ILE A 275 -8.14 -24.81 7.87
C ILE A 275 -7.48 -24.94 9.24
N GLU A 276 -7.73 -23.99 10.15
CA GLU A 276 -7.18 -24.07 11.51
C GLU A 276 -7.71 -25.29 12.27
N GLU A 277 -8.99 -25.63 12.07
CA GLU A 277 -9.60 -26.81 12.66
C GLU A 277 -8.96 -28.08 12.10
N TRP A 278 -8.80 -28.19 10.78
CA TRP A 278 -8.14 -29.33 10.14
C TRP A 278 -6.70 -29.50 10.59
N ARG A 279 -5.95 -28.40 10.75
CA ARG A 279 -4.58 -28.43 11.30
C ARG A 279 -4.54 -29.01 12.71
N LYS A 280 -5.52 -28.65 13.57
CA LYS A 280 -5.64 -29.18 14.95
C LYS A 280 -6.04 -30.66 14.97
N GLU A 281 -6.94 -31.07 14.07
CA GLU A 281 -7.45 -32.44 13.97
C GLU A 281 -6.41 -33.40 13.36
N SER A 282 -5.61 -32.89 12.41
CA SER A 282 -4.51 -33.63 11.80
C SER A 282 -3.40 -33.78 12.85
N LYS A 283 -3.45 -34.85 13.66
CA LYS A 283 -2.36 -35.26 14.56
C LYS A 283 -1.05 -35.63 13.81
N ALA A 284 -0.97 -35.33 12.52
CA ALA A 284 0.19 -35.56 11.69
C ALA A 284 1.27 -34.56 12.10
N VAL A 285 2.31 -35.05 12.75
CA VAL A 285 3.56 -34.30 12.92
C VAL A 285 4.09 -34.07 11.50
N ALA A 286 3.98 -32.84 11.00
CA ALA A 286 4.58 -32.45 9.73
C ALA A 286 6.05 -32.85 9.77
N LYS A 287 6.44 -33.81 8.92
CA LYS A 287 7.86 -34.11 8.73
C LYS A 287 8.42 -32.96 7.91
N GLU A 288 9.63 -32.51 8.22
CA GLU A 288 10.34 -31.57 7.34
C GLU A 288 10.28 -32.14 5.90
N ASN A 289 9.69 -31.38 4.98
CA ASN A 289 9.42 -31.72 3.56
C ASN A 289 8.12 -32.47 3.20
N SER A 290 7.09 -32.53 4.06
CA SER A 290 5.75 -32.98 3.65
C SER A 290 4.79 -31.81 3.39
N SER A 291 4.19 -31.74 2.20
CA SER A 291 3.16 -30.74 1.84
C SER A 291 1.86 -30.96 2.61
N GLU A 292 1.24 -29.88 3.08
CA GLU A 292 -0.12 -29.88 3.62
C GLU A 292 -1.11 -30.01 2.45
N VAL A 293 -1.95 -31.06 2.45
CA VAL A 293 -2.90 -31.33 1.36
C VAL A 293 -4.23 -31.83 1.93
N TYR A 294 -5.32 -31.18 1.51
CA TYR A 294 -6.69 -31.65 1.71
C TYR A 294 -7.40 -31.70 0.36
N ILE A 295 -8.00 -32.85 0.06
CA ILE A 295 -8.86 -33.01 -1.12
C ILE A 295 -10.28 -33.23 -0.60
N LYS A 296 -11.19 -32.33 -0.99
CA LYS A 296 -12.61 -32.37 -0.62
C LYS A 296 -13.46 -32.42 -1.89
N SER A 297 -14.62 -33.07 -1.82
CA SER A 297 -15.63 -32.97 -2.88
C SER A 297 -16.37 -31.64 -2.76
N ILE A 298 -16.52 -30.89 -3.86
CA ILE A 298 -17.30 -29.65 -3.91
C ILE A 298 -18.77 -29.96 -3.61
N GLN A 299 -19.30 -31.03 -4.21
CA GLN A 299 -20.65 -31.55 -3.97
C GLN A 299 -20.89 -31.80 -2.49
N ASP A 300 -19.95 -32.42 -1.78
CA ASP A 300 -20.14 -32.76 -0.36
C ASP A 300 -19.84 -31.60 0.60
N PHE A 301 -18.85 -30.77 0.26
CA PHE A 301 -18.26 -29.86 1.23
C PHE A 301 -18.81 -28.44 1.15
N LEU A 302 -19.09 -27.92 -0.06
CA LEU A 302 -19.50 -26.54 -0.22
C LEU A 302 -21.03 -26.36 -0.06
N PRO A 303 -21.48 -25.21 0.45
CA PRO A 303 -22.91 -24.93 0.50
C PRO A 303 -23.48 -24.76 -0.92
N PRO A 304 -24.78 -25.07 -1.11
CA PRO A 304 -25.50 -24.92 -2.38
C PRO A 304 -25.27 -23.59 -3.12
N ALA A 305 -25.22 -22.49 -2.38
CA ALA A 305 -24.95 -21.14 -2.90
C ALA A 305 -23.59 -21.05 -3.61
N SER A 306 -22.51 -21.47 -2.94
CA SER A 306 -21.16 -21.40 -3.49
C SER A 306 -20.99 -22.28 -4.72
N LYS A 307 -21.64 -23.45 -4.76
CA LYS A 307 -21.63 -24.36 -5.92
C LYS A 307 -22.17 -23.71 -7.19
N ILE A 308 -23.24 -22.93 -7.06
CA ILE A 308 -23.83 -22.19 -8.17
C ILE A 308 -22.94 -21.02 -8.60
N LEU A 309 -22.43 -20.24 -7.63
CA LEU A 309 -21.53 -19.12 -7.94
C LEU A 309 -20.26 -19.58 -8.64
N ILE A 310 -19.66 -20.69 -8.21
CA ILE A 310 -18.49 -21.29 -8.88
C ILE A 310 -18.81 -21.63 -10.33
N LYS A 311 -19.96 -22.29 -10.59
CA LYS A 311 -20.39 -22.60 -11.95
C LYS A 311 -20.52 -21.34 -12.80
N LEU A 312 -21.24 -20.33 -12.31
CA LEU A 312 -21.47 -19.06 -13.02
C LEU A 312 -20.16 -18.30 -13.29
N ILE A 313 -19.23 -18.28 -12.32
CA ILE A 313 -17.90 -17.66 -12.49
C ILE A 313 -17.11 -18.38 -13.58
N ILE A 314 -17.09 -19.72 -13.58
CA ILE A 314 -16.36 -20.52 -14.57
C ILE A 314 -16.96 -20.34 -15.96
N GLU A 315 -18.29 -20.33 -16.08
CA GLU A 315 -18.97 -20.09 -17.36
C GLU A 315 -18.68 -18.69 -17.90
N GLU A 316 -18.74 -17.67 -17.05
CA GLU A 316 -18.38 -16.29 -17.44
C GLU A 316 -16.92 -16.19 -17.90
N LEU A 317 -16.01 -16.89 -17.22
CA LEU A 317 -14.60 -16.98 -17.61
C LEU A 317 -14.43 -17.64 -18.99
N ILE A 318 -15.06 -18.80 -19.20
CA ILE A 318 -14.92 -19.59 -20.43
C ILE A 318 -15.55 -18.86 -21.61
N TYR A 319 -16.79 -18.40 -21.49
CA TYR A 319 -17.56 -17.91 -22.64
C TYR A 319 -17.33 -16.44 -22.97
N ASN A 320 -17.00 -15.61 -21.98
CA ASN A 320 -16.91 -14.16 -22.16
C ASN A 320 -15.49 -13.63 -21.95
N VAL A 321 -14.85 -13.95 -20.82
CA VAL A 321 -13.61 -13.25 -20.44
C VAL A 321 -12.36 -13.78 -21.13
N ILE A 322 -12.15 -15.09 -21.15
CA ILE A 322 -10.98 -15.69 -21.83
C ILE A 322 -11.00 -15.39 -23.33
N PRO A 323 -12.11 -15.61 -24.08
CA PRO A 323 -12.13 -15.36 -25.52
C PRO A 323 -11.77 -13.92 -25.88
N MET A 324 -12.18 -12.94 -25.06
CA MET A 324 -11.89 -11.52 -25.26
C MET A 324 -10.46 -11.11 -24.86
N LYS A 325 -9.88 -11.72 -23.83
CA LYS A 325 -8.60 -11.26 -23.25
C LYS A 325 -7.38 -12.10 -23.61
N GLN A 326 -7.56 -13.34 -24.09
CA GLN A 326 -6.48 -14.34 -24.25
C GLN A 326 -5.24 -13.90 -25.06
N PHE A 327 -5.35 -12.89 -25.91
CA PHE A 327 -4.28 -12.42 -26.78
C PHE A 327 -3.30 -11.46 -26.08
N ASP A 328 -3.76 -10.78 -25.02
CA ASP A 328 -2.97 -9.77 -24.29
C ASP A 328 -2.65 -10.20 -22.85
N LEU A 329 -2.81 -11.50 -22.54
CA LEU A 329 -2.55 -12.01 -21.19
C LEU A 329 -1.05 -12.11 -20.91
N THR A 330 -0.67 -11.66 -19.72
CA THR A 330 0.67 -11.86 -19.18
C THR A 330 0.92 -13.33 -18.88
N MET A 331 2.17 -13.75 -19.07
CA MET A 331 2.63 -15.09 -18.76
C MET A 331 2.93 -15.21 -17.26
N ILE A 332 2.38 -16.25 -16.63
CA ILE A 332 2.70 -16.64 -15.25
C ILE A 332 3.31 -18.04 -15.23
N GLY A 333 4.25 -18.26 -14.34
CA GLY A 333 4.95 -19.53 -14.19
C GLY A 333 5.50 -19.72 -12.78
N LEU A 334 6.22 -20.81 -12.57
CA LEU A 334 6.87 -21.07 -11.30
C LEU A 334 8.12 -20.20 -11.16
N ALA A 335 8.34 -19.63 -9.97
CA ALA A 335 9.48 -18.79 -9.67
C ALA A 335 10.81 -19.48 -9.99
N GLY A 336 10.95 -20.76 -9.68
CA GLY A 336 12.15 -21.53 -9.99
C GLY A 336 12.49 -21.58 -11.49
N GLU A 337 11.49 -21.47 -12.38
CA GLU A 337 11.69 -21.42 -13.84
C GLU A 337 11.99 -19.98 -14.29
N ASN A 338 11.20 -19.02 -13.83
CA ASN A 338 11.38 -17.61 -14.18
C ASN A 338 12.73 -17.05 -13.69
N ILE A 339 13.22 -17.50 -12.53
CA ILE A 339 14.54 -17.11 -12.00
C ILE A 339 15.67 -17.56 -12.94
N LYS A 340 15.55 -18.70 -13.63
CA LYS A 340 16.56 -19.16 -14.60
C LYS A 340 16.66 -18.22 -15.81
N LEU A 341 15.60 -17.49 -16.12
CA LEU A 341 15.55 -16.52 -17.22
C LEU A 341 16.28 -15.21 -16.89
N LEU A 342 16.63 -14.94 -15.63
CA LEU A 342 17.39 -13.74 -15.23
C LEU A 342 18.85 -13.74 -15.74
N GLY A 343 19.39 -14.91 -16.12
CA GLY A 343 20.76 -15.08 -16.58
C GLY A 343 21.80 -15.02 -15.46
N ALA A 344 22.95 -15.67 -15.67
CA ALA A 344 24.04 -15.66 -14.70
C ALA A 344 24.88 -14.37 -14.83
N GLY A 345 24.83 -13.51 -13.81
CA GLY A 345 25.89 -12.52 -13.57
C GLY A 345 25.87 -11.22 -14.38
N ASN A 346 24.81 -10.93 -15.14
CA ASN A 346 24.63 -9.58 -15.68
C ASN A 346 23.95 -8.70 -14.63
N THR A 347 24.53 -7.52 -14.35
CA THR A 347 23.82 -6.46 -13.64
C THR A 347 22.54 -6.16 -14.39
N LEU A 348 21.39 -6.43 -13.76
CA LEU A 348 20.10 -6.07 -14.33
C LEU A 348 20.11 -4.55 -14.51
N GLU A 349 19.90 -4.08 -15.75
CA GLU A 349 19.72 -2.66 -15.98
C GLU A 349 18.58 -2.17 -15.09
N ASN A 350 18.88 -1.14 -14.31
CA ASN A 350 17.93 -0.51 -13.41
C ASN A 350 16.88 0.17 -14.28
N VAL A 351 15.71 -0.45 -14.44
CA VAL A 351 14.59 0.18 -15.14
C VAL A 351 14.03 1.21 -14.15
N ASP A 352 14.11 2.49 -14.50
CA ASP A 352 13.69 3.61 -13.62
C ASP A 352 12.23 3.49 -13.12
N ASP A 353 11.42 2.59 -13.71
CA ASP A 353 10.03 2.27 -13.35
C ASP A 353 9.85 1.20 -12.26
N VAL A 354 10.92 0.61 -11.70
CA VAL A 354 10.77 -0.41 -10.64
C VAL A 354 10.36 0.20 -9.31
N PHE A 355 10.97 1.34 -8.95
CA PHE A 355 10.79 1.95 -7.64
C PHE A 355 9.89 3.17 -7.69
N ILE A 356 9.12 3.36 -6.62
CA ILE A 356 8.40 4.61 -6.39
C ILE A 356 9.43 5.73 -6.09
N ASN A 357 9.44 6.73 -6.96
CA ASN A 357 10.44 7.80 -6.98
C ASN A 357 10.07 9.02 -6.11
N ILE A 358 9.76 8.80 -4.83
CA ILE A 358 9.50 9.90 -3.89
C ILE A 358 10.82 10.56 -3.48
N ASN A 359 10.90 11.88 -3.67
CA ASN A 359 12.09 12.69 -3.35
C ASN A 359 13.40 12.11 -3.94
N LYS A 360 13.36 11.50 -5.12
CA LYS A 360 14.48 10.76 -5.75
C LYS A 360 15.80 11.51 -5.65
N GLU A 361 15.86 12.74 -6.17
CA GLU A 361 17.07 13.56 -6.20
C GLU A 361 17.68 13.79 -4.81
N ALA A 362 16.86 14.11 -3.80
CA ALA A 362 17.35 14.35 -2.45
C ALA A 362 17.81 13.07 -1.76
N ASN A 363 17.15 11.95 -2.03
CA ASN A 363 17.55 10.64 -1.52
C ASN A 363 18.87 10.17 -2.15
N GLU A 364 19.05 10.37 -3.46
CA GLU A 364 20.28 10.09 -4.18
C GLU A 364 21.43 11.00 -3.71
N GLU A 365 21.19 12.30 -3.59
CA GLU A 365 22.17 13.25 -3.04
C GLU A 365 22.60 12.84 -1.65
N ARG A 366 21.66 12.50 -0.75
CA ARG A 366 21.96 12.06 0.61
C ARG A 366 22.86 10.83 0.60
N LEU A 367 22.53 9.80 -0.19
CA LEU A 367 23.33 8.57 -0.27
C LEU A 367 24.72 8.81 -0.83
N ASN A 368 24.83 9.61 -1.90
CA ASN A 368 26.11 9.93 -2.53
C ASN A 368 27.02 10.74 -1.61
N ASN A 369 26.44 11.51 -0.68
CA ASN A 369 27.17 12.33 0.29
C ASN A 369 27.57 11.58 1.58
N ILE A 370 27.21 10.31 1.77
CA ILE A 370 27.67 9.53 2.93
C ILE A 370 29.16 9.24 2.80
N ILE A 371 29.94 9.56 3.83
CA ILE A 371 31.36 9.22 3.90
C ILE A 371 31.50 7.81 4.50
N TYR A 372 31.99 6.88 3.69
CA TYR A 372 32.29 5.50 4.11
C TYR A 372 33.76 5.36 4.56
N PRO A 373 34.08 4.41 5.45
CA PRO A 373 35.42 4.29 6.04
C PRO A 373 36.47 3.73 5.05
N THR A 374 36.05 3.05 3.97
CA THR A 374 36.89 2.48 2.92
C THR A 374 36.18 2.55 1.56
N SER A 375 36.94 2.43 0.46
CA SER A 375 36.37 2.34 -0.89
C SER A 375 35.45 1.13 -0.98
N THR A 376 34.17 1.38 -1.22
CA THR A 376 33.16 0.35 -1.43
C THR A 376 33.25 -0.13 -2.87
N GLU A 377 34.10 -1.10 -3.16
CA GLU A 377 33.95 -1.85 -4.40
C GLU A 377 32.53 -2.44 -4.42
N LEU A 378 31.83 -2.24 -5.54
CA LEU A 378 30.49 -2.78 -5.75
C LEU A 378 30.59 -4.31 -5.68
N ILE A 379 30.07 -4.89 -4.60
CA ILE A 379 29.92 -6.35 -4.49
C ILE A 379 29.02 -6.78 -5.66
N LYS A 380 29.56 -7.65 -6.52
CA LYS A 380 28.77 -8.28 -7.58
C LYS A 380 27.79 -9.25 -6.92
N ILE A 381 26.52 -8.86 -6.92
CA ILE A 381 25.45 -9.66 -6.36
C ILE A 381 24.85 -10.52 -7.45
N ASP A 382 24.87 -11.83 -7.24
CA ASP A 382 24.21 -12.80 -8.09
C ASP A 382 22.68 -12.64 -7.95
N PRO A 383 21.97 -12.15 -9.00
CA PRO A 383 20.54 -11.91 -8.92
C PRO A 383 19.76 -13.18 -8.58
N THR A 384 20.20 -14.34 -9.05
CA THR A 384 19.54 -15.62 -8.78
C THR A 384 19.59 -15.95 -7.29
N LYS A 385 20.76 -15.84 -6.65
CA LYS A 385 20.91 -16.08 -5.21
C LYS A 385 20.13 -15.08 -4.36
N ALA A 386 20.11 -13.81 -4.78
CA ALA A 386 19.41 -12.76 -4.06
C ALA A 386 17.89 -13.01 -4.05
N VAL A 387 17.29 -13.36 -5.19
CA VAL A 387 15.84 -13.66 -5.29
C VAL A 387 15.47 -14.91 -4.49
N THR A 388 16.28 -15.96 -4.53
CA THR A 388 15.99 -17.23 -3.81
C THR A 388 15.92 -17.10 -2.30
N GLN A 389 16.40 -15.98 -1.72
CA GLN A 389 16.23 -15.69 -0.29
C GLN A 389 14.81 -15.23 0.06
N TYR A 390 14.07 -14.73 -0.93
CA TYR A 390 12.81 -14.02 -0.73
C TYR A 390 11.60 -14.70 -1.40
N VAL A 391 11.85 -15.59 -2.36
CA VAL A 391 10.83 -16.22 -3.19
C VAL A 391 11.07 -17.72 -3.20
N GLU A 392 10.05 -18.49 -2.84
CA GLU A 392 10.13 -19.94 -2.89
C GLU A 392 10.01 -20.41 -4.35
N ALA A 393 10.75 -21.47 -4.72
CA ALA A 393 10.77 -21.96 -6.11
C ALA A 393 9.36 -22.36 -6.62
N GLY A 394 8.47 -22.76 -5.71
CA GLY A 394 7.08 -23.11 -5.96
C GLY A 394 6.09 -21.94 -5.91
N GLU A 395 6.53 -20.68 -5.93
CA GLU A 395 5.59 -19.56 -6.04
C GLU A 395 5.20 -19.27 -7.49
N LEU A 396 3.91 -18.99 -7.72
CA LEU A 396 3.46 -18.42 -8.98
C LEU A 396 3.92 -16.97 -9.10
N CYS A 397 4.55 -16.62 -10.20
CA CYS A 397 4.96 -15.26 -10.49
C CYS A 397 5.07 -15.00 -11.99
N THR A 398 4.98 -13.74 -12.36
CA THR A 398 5.32 -13.29 -13.71
C THR A 398 6.82 -13.01 -13.82
N ILE A 399 7.33 -12.97 -15.04
CA ILE A 399 8.75 -12.61 -15.31
C ILE A 399 9.04 -11.19 -14.80
N ASP A 400 8.09 -10.27 -14.94
CA ASP A 400 8.24 -8.89 -14.48
C ASP A 400 8.31 -8.79 -12.95
N GLU A 401 7.47 -9.52 -12.23
CA GLU A 401 7.54 -9.61 -10.75
C GLU A 401 8.92 -10.12 -10.29
N ILE A 402 9.43 -11.20 -10.91
CA ILE A 402 10.76 -11.74 -10.58
C ILE A 402 11.88 -10.75 -10.89
N ARG A 403 11.79 -10.03 -12.02
CA ARG A 403 12.77 -8.98 -12.36
C ARG A 403 12.76 -7.85 -11.32
N LYS A 404 11.58 -7.39 -10.90
CA LYS A 404 11.43 -6.34 -9.86
C LYS A 404 12.00 -6.80 -8.52
N ILE A 405 11.71 -8.04 -8.11
CA ILE A 405 12.26 -8.62 -6.88
C ILE A 405 13.78 -8.75 -6.98
N ALA A 406 14.33 -9.14 -8.13
CA ALA A 406 15.77 -9.25 -8.34
C ALA A 406 16.48 -7.91 -8.19
N ILE A 407 15.95 -6.85 -8.82
CA ILE A 407 16.48 -5.49 -8.71
C ILE A 407 16.38 -4.98 -7.26
N TRP A 408 15.23 -5.20 -6.60
CA TRP A 408 15.06 -4.86 -5.19
C TRP A 408 16.07 -5.59 -4.30
N SER A 409 16.26 -6.88 -4.51
CA SER A 409 17.15 -7.73 -3.69
C SER A 409 18.61 -7.31 -3.84
N GLN A 410 19.05 -6.97 -5.05
CA GLN A 410 20.37 -6.40 -5.28
C GLN A 410 20.57 -5.09 -4.52
N LYS A 411 19.58 -4.21 -4.54
CA LYS A 411 19.62 -2.94 -3.81
C LYS A 411 19.61 -3.14 -2.29
N GLU A 412 18.87 -4.12 -1.78
CA GLU A 412 18.85 -4.44 -0.35
C GLU A 412 20.19 -5.01 0.13
N GLU A 413 20.85 -5.85 -0.67
CA GLU A 413 22.17 -6.35 -0.32
C GLU A 413 23.24 -5.24 -0.40
N GLN A 414 23.18 -4.34 -1.38
CA GLN A 414 23.99 -3.11 -1.41
C GLN A 414 23.78 -2.27 -0.14
N ARG A 415 22.53 -2.07 0.27
CA ARG A 415 22.17 -1.37 1.51
C ARG A 415 22.76 -2.08 2.73
N ARG A 416 22.62 -3.40 2.86
CA ARG A 416 23.17 -4.20 3.97
C ARG A 416 24.68 -4.02 4.09
N ASN A 417 25.39 -4.09 2.97
CA ASN A 417 26.84 -3.92 2.92
C ASN A 417 27.25 -2.50 3.33
N LYS A 418 26.61 -1.47 2.77
CA LYS A 418 26.82 -0.06 3.16
C LYS A 418 26.56 0.16 4.65
N GLN A 419 25.47 -0.39 5.18
CA GLN A 419 25.11 -0.26 6.59
C GLN A 419 26.13 -0.96 7.49
N LYS A 420 26.58 -2.16 7.12
CA LYS A 420 27.61 -2.92 7.86
C LYS A 420 28.92 -2.15 7.95
N LEU A 421 29.38 -1.55 6.86
CA LEU A 421 30.60 -0.71 6.87
C LEU A 421 30.47 0.49 7.81
N LEU A 422 29.30 1.13 7.84
CA LEU A 422 29.04 2.20 8.80
C LEU A 422 29.03 1.67 10.23
N ASP A 423 28.27 0.61 10.52
CA ASP A 423 28.19 0.05 11.88
C ASP A 423 29.57 -0.42 12.40
N GLU A 424 30.39 -1.06 11.55
CA GLU A 424 31.76 -1.51 11.90
C GLU A 424 32.71 -0.34 12.17
N ALA A 425 32.50 0.81 11.52
CA ALA A 425 33.31 2.00 11.77
C ALA A 425 32.98 2.69 13.10
N TYR A 426 31.82 2.43 13.71
CA TYR A 426 31.32 3.10 14.92
C TYR A 426 31.53 2.25 16.18
N THR A 427 32.79 1.94 16.51
CA THR A 427 33.13 1.28 17.79
C THR A 427 33.07 2.24 18.97
N ARG A 428 32.88 1.72 20.19
CA ARG A 428 32.83 2.53 21.43
C ARG A 428 34.12 3.33 21.65
N GLU A 429 35.27 2.72 21.38
CA GLU A 429 36.57 3.35 21.52
C GLU A 429 36.74 4.51 20.55
N ARG A 430 36.30 4.33 19.29
CA ARG A 430 36.36 5.40 18.29
C ARG A 430 35.39 6.53 18.61
N MET A 431 34.18 6.22 19.06
CA MET A 431 33.20 7.23 19.48
C MET A 431 33.76 8.13 20.59
N ARG A 432 34.39 7.55 21.62
CA ARG A 432 35.05 8.33 22.69
C ARG A 432 36.18 9.21 22.14
N ALA A 433 37.06 8.64 21.32
CA ALA A 433 38.16 9.40 20.71
C ALA A 433 37.66 10.53 19.80
N ASP A 434 36.56 10.32 19.07
CA ASP A 434 35.95 11.32 18.21
C ASP A 434 35.18 12.38 19.02
N GLU A 435 34.65 12.05 20.20
CA GLU A 435 34.09 13.04 21.15
C GLU A 435 35.18 13.99 21.69
N GLU A 436 36.36 13.47 22.03
CA GLU A 436 37.50 14.31 22.42
C GLU A 436 37.93 15.26 21.29
N LYS A 437 37.99 14.74 20.06
CA LYS A 437 38.29 15.57 18.87
C LYS A 437 37.21 16.61 18.63
N LEU A 438 35.93 16.26 18.83
CA LEU A 438 34.83 17.21 18.70
C LEU A 438 35.00 18.35 19.69
N ASN A 439 35.26 18.05 20.97
CA ASN A 439 35.47 19.06 22.00
C ASN A 439 36.61 20.02 21.59
N LYS A 440 37.72 19.49 21.08
CA LYS A 440 38.82 20.31 20.57
C LYS A 440 38.37 21.24 19.43
N VAL A 441 37.67 20.72 18.43
CA VAL A 441 37.16 21.51 17.30
C VAL A 441 36.18 22.60 17.76
N LEU A 442 35.30 22.27 18.71
CA LEU A 442 34.37 23.23 19.31
C LEU A 442 35.10 24.33 20.07
N PHE A 443 36.11 23.96 20.85
CA PHE A 443 36.89 24.90 21.65
C PHE A 443 37.75 25.83 20.77
N ASP A 444 38.44 25.29 19.78
CA ASP A 444 39.28 26.05 18.84
C ASP A 444 38.46 27.07 18.03
N ASN A 445 37.17 26.83 17.83
CA ASN A 445 36.25 27.67 17.05
C ASN A 445 35.15 28.33 17.90
N VAL A 446 35.32 28.39 19.22
CA VAL A 446 34.24 28.74 20.16
C VAL A 446 33.73 30.18 20.00
N GLU A 447 34.56 31.12 19.53
CA GLU A 447 34.12 32.50 19.28
C GLU A 447 33.10 32.58 18.12
N ASN A 448 33.23 31.74 17.08
CA ASN A 448 32.24 31.67 16.00
C ASN A 448 30.89 31.16 16.54
N LEU A 449 30.94 30.17 17.43
CA LEU A 449 29.75 29.65 18.10
C LEU A 449 29.09 30.71 18.99
N TYR A 450 29.87 31.52 19.71
CA TYR A 450 29.31 32.62 20.53
C TYR A 450 28.63 33.70 19.69
N GLU A 451 29.18 34.06 18.53
CA GLU A 451 28.57 35.03 17.62
C GLU A 451 27.15 34.61 17.22
N VAL A 452 26.95 33.29 16.99
CA VAL A 452 25.66 32.71 16.62
C VAL A 452 24.75 32.55 17.83
N VAL A 453 25.22 31.92 18.91
CA VAL A 453 24.39 31.57 20.07
C VAL A 453 23.91 32.80 20.84
N PHE A 454 24.73 33.85 20.89
CA PHE A 454 24.42 35.09 21.62
C PHE A 454 23.89 36.21 20.74
N SER A 455 23.56 35.95 19.47
CA SER A 455 22.95 36.95 18.58
C SER A 455 21.59 37.44 19.07
N ALA A 456 20.85 36.61 19.81
CA ALA A 456 19.52 36.92 20.33
C ALA A 456 19.15 36.11 21.58
N ASP A 457 17.97 36.40 22.16
CA ASP A 457 17.43 35.62 23.27
C ASP A 457 16.93 34.25 22.78
N MET A 458 16.26 34.21 21.62
CA MET A 458 15.93 32.99 20.90
C MET A 458 16.62 32.98 19.53
N VAL A 459 17.34 31.90 19.24
CA VAL A 459 18.08 31.75 17.98
C VAL A 459 17.43 30.64 17.16
N PHE A 460 16.94 31.03 15.99
CA PHE A 460 16.41 30.14 14.95
C PHE A 460 17.43 29.97 13.84
N MET A 461 17.32 28.88 13.11
CA MET A 461 18.25 28.54 12.05
C MET A 461 17.56 27.90 10.85
N CYS A 462 18.07 28.18 9.65
CA CYS A 462 17.77 27.40 8.45
C CYS A 462 19.04 27.17 7.61
N ILE A 463 19.03 26.08 6.85
CA ILE A 463 20.06 25.74 5.87
C ILE A 463 19.44 26.00 4.50
N GLU A 464 19.96 26.98 3.75
CA GLU A 464 19.39 27.46 2.49
C GLU A 464 19.41 26.39 1.40
N ASP A 465 20.42 25.53 1.42
CA ASP A 465 20.68 24.46 0.47
C ASP A 465 20.35 23.06 1.03
N GLU A 466 19.49 22.97 2.06
CA GLU A 466 18.99 21.70 2.61
C GLU A 466 17.54 21.84 3.10
N ASN A 467 16.58 21.35 2.30
CA ASN A 467 15.16 21.43 2.65
C ASN A 467 14.76 20.28 3.60
N ALA A 468 13.80 20.53 4.50
CA ALA A 468 13.19 19.45 5.26
C ALA A 468 12.19 18.70 4.38
N ARG A 469 12.54 17.47 4.00
CA ARG A 469 11.74 16.62 3.10
C ARG A 469 11.16 15.40 3.81
N THR A 470 10.87 15.49 5.10
CA THR A 470 10.21 14.41 5.85
C THR A 470 8.72 14.31 5.57
N PHE A 471 8.15 13.15 5.90
CA PHE A 471 6.70 12.93 5.86
C PHE A 471 5.96 14.03 6.65
N GLY A 472 5.04 14.74 5.99
CA GLY A 472 4.25 15.82 6.58
C GLY A 472 4.93 17.19 6.67
N SER A 473 6.17 17.34 6.18
CA SER A 473 6.84 18.65 6.10
C SER A 473 6.43 19.41 4.84
N SER A 474 6.30 20.74 4.92
CA SER A 474 6.20 21.60 3.73
C SER A 474 7.53 21.57 2.96
N ASN A 475 7.48 21.74 1.63
CA ASN A 475 8.63 21.69 0.72
C ASN A 475 9.67 22.83 0.90
N GLY A 476 9.70 23.48 2.07
CA GLY A 476 10.54 24.63 2.38
C GLY A 476 11.74 24.32 3.28
N ASN A 477 12.54 25.35 3.53
CA ASN A 477 13.65 25.28 4.48
C ASN A 477 13.07 25.19 5.90
N ALA A 478 13.47 24.17 6.66
CA ALA A 478 13.08 24.08 8.06
C ALA A 478 13.74 25.22 8.86
N ILE A 479 12.91 26.07 9.45
CA ILE A 479 13.33 27.06 10.44
C ILE A 479 13.16 26.44 11.82
N ILE A 480 14.28 26.14 12.48
CA ILE A 480 14.31 25.43 13.77
C ILE A 480 14.96 26.27 14.86
N GLN A 481 14.45 26.18 16.08
CA GLN A 481 15.07 26.85 17.22
C GLN A 481 16.25 26.03 17.74
N ILE A 482 17.45 26.58 17.61
CA ILE A 482 18.71 25.91 17.97
C ILE A 482 19.19 26.27 19.37
N CYS A 483 18.79 27.43 19.90
CA CYS A 483 19.17 27.88 21.25
C CYS A 483 18.12 28.82 21.86
N ASP A 484 17.97 28.75 23.18
CA ASP A 484 17.21 29.69 24.00
C ASP A 484 18.06 30.18 25.18
N THR A 485 18.60 31.39 25.08
CA THR A 485 19.46 31.94 26.13
C THR A 485 18.66 32.42 27.34
N SER A 486 17.34 32.60 27.21
CA SER A 486 16.47 32.96 28.34
C SER A 486 16.39 31.83 29.38
N LEU A 487 16.56 30.58 28.94
CA LEU A 487 16.54 29.38 29.77
C LEU A 487 17.77 29.23 30.68
N PHE A 488 18.80 30.07 30.51
CA PHE A 488 19.99 30.11 31.37
C PHE A 488 19.66 30.39 32.86
N LYS A 489 18.45 30.87 33.17
CA LYS A 489 17.97 31.12 34.55
C LYS A 489 17.11 29.98 35.14
N SER A 490 16.74 28.96 34.34
CA SER A 490 15.80 27.92 34.75
C SER A 490 16.47 26.82 35.58
N SER A 491 15.75 26.15 36.49
CA SER A 491 16.22 24.94 37.18
C SER A 491 16.56 23.79 36.21
N TYR A 492 15.97 23.81 35.01
CA TYR A 492 16.26 22.91 33.89
C TYR A 492 17.70 23.02 33.38
N SER A 493 18.29 24.22 33.41
CA SER A 493 19.69 24.48 33.03
C SER A 493 20.73 23.89 34.00
N LYS A 494 20.28 23.34 35.14
CA LYS A 494 21.09 22.55 36.08
C LYS A 494 21.04 21.04 35.81
N GLN A 495 20.14 20.56 34.97
CA GLN A 495 20.10 19.15 34.56
C GLN A 495 21.04 18.98 33.37
N TYR A 496 22.08 18.17 33.55
CA TYR A 496 23.11 17.80 32.59
C TYR A 496 22.57 16.94 31.42
N LEU A 497 21.39 17.26 30.88
CA LEU A 497 20.80 16.58 29.74
C LEU A 497 21.39 17.14 28.44
N THR A 498 22.71 17.14 28.33
CA THR A 498 23.44 17.47 27.09
C THR A 498 24.25 16.27 26.65
N ASN A 499 24.26 15.99 25.34
CA ASN A 499 25.00 14.86 24.81
C ASN A 499 26.52 15.09 24.87
N TYR A 500 26.96 16.33 24.61
CA TYR A 500 28.37 16.71 24.55
C TYR A 500 28.61 18.05 25.25
N HIS A 501 29.86 18.33 25.65
CA HIS A 501 30.26 19.56 26.33
C HIS A 501 31.50 20.20 25.72
N ILE A 502 31.56 21.54 25.75
CA ILE A 502 32.79 22.28 25.50
C ILE A 502 33.57 22.37 26.82
N ASN A 503 34.76 21.79 26.90
CA ASN A 503 35.58 21.79 28.12
C ASN A 503 37.07 22.08 27.84
N LYS A 504 37.70 22.87 28.72
CA LYS A 504 39.13 23.19 28.70
C LYS A 504 40.02 22.05 29.20
N PHE A 505 39.52 21.19 30.09
CA PHE A 505 40.30 20.14 30.74
C PHE A 505 39.68 18.75 30.60
N ARG A 506 40.56 17.76 30.70
CA ARG A 506 40.49 16.40 30.16
C ARG A 506 39.84 15.37 31.09
N ASP A 507 39.16 15.78 32.16
CA ASP A 507 38.73 14.84 33.18
C ASP A 507 37.31 14.33 32.93
N GLU A 508 37.22 13.02 32.72
CA GLU A 508 36.03 12.23 32.38
C GLU A 508 34.92 12.25 33.46
N TRP A 509 35.05 13.03 34.54
CA TRP A 509 34.18 12.93 35.72
C TRP A 509 33.72 14.30 36.22
N HIS A 510 32.47 14.62 35.88
CA HIS A 510 31.52 15.47 36.60
C HIS A 510 31.93 16.93 36.93
N VAL A 511 31.18 17.86 36.32
CA VAL A 511 31.20 19.33 36.47
C VAL A 511 32.25 20.03 35.58
N ALA A 512 31.85 20.38 34.36
CA ALA A 512 32.65 21.28 33.52
C ALA A 512 32.76 22.65 34.22
N ASN A 513 33.93 23.29 34.19
CA ASN A 513 34.11 24.67 34.63
C ASN A 513 33.58 25.65 33.57
N CYS A 514 33.39 26.92 33.96
CA CYS A 514 33.06 27.97 33.00
C CYS A 514 34.13 28.04 31.89
N VAL A 515 33.75 27.79 30.64
CA VAL A 515 34.69 27.67 29.51
C VAL A 515 35.55 28.95 29.30
N ILE A 516 35.03 30.12 29.71
CA ILE A 516 35.73 31.40 29.58
C ILE A 516 36.72 31.64 30.74
N CYS A 517 36.21 31.66 31.98
CA CYS A 517 36.96 32.12 33.15
C CYS A 517 37.37 31.01 34.13
N ASP A 518 37.04 29.76 33.83
CA ASP A 518 37.42 28.56 34.58
C ASP A 518 36.87 28.47 36.03
N CYS A 519 35.90 29.32 36.39
CA CYS A 519 35.23 29.24 37.67
C CYS A 519 34.32 28.01 37.76
N GLU A 520 34.26 27.43 38.96
CA GLU A 520 33.38 26.31 39.34
C GLU A 520 31.89 26.70 39.26
N ASN A 521 31.03 25.68 39.19
CA ASN A 521 29.56 25.78 39.17
C ASN A 521 28.96 26.60 38.01
N PRO A 522 29.32 26.35 36.73
CA PRO A 522 28.66 27.00 35.62
C PRO A 522 27.26 26.40 35.37
N VAL A 523 26.48 27.14 34.58
CA VAL A 523 25.22 26.70 34.01
C VAL A 523 25.47 26.32 32.54
N ASN A 524 24.92 25.19 32.11
CA ASN A 524 25.05 24.73 30.72
C ASN A 524 23.96 25.37 29.85
N LEU A 525 24.38 26.26 28.94
CA LEU A 525 23.52 26.69 27.85
C LEU A 525 23.52 25.60 26.76
N GLN A 526 22.34 25.17 26.33
CA GLN A 526 22.20 24.10 25.35
C GLN A 526 22.09 24.65 23.92
N LEU A 527 22.99 24.21 23.05
CA LEU A 527 22.90 24.37 21.60
C LEU A 527 22.44 23.03 20.99
N LYS A 528 21.37 23.03 20.22
CA LYS A 528 20.87 21.85 19.49
C LYS A 528 21.46 21.85 18.09
N ILE A 529 21.93 20.68 17.64
CA ILE A 529 22.49 20.46 16.31
C ILE A 529 21.71 19.33 15.62
N TYR A 530 21.25 19.59 14.41
CA TYR A 530 20.37 18.73 13.62
C TYR A 530 21.04 18.18 12.36
N SER A 531 22.13 18.79 11.88
CA SER A 531 22.89 18.31 10.71
C SER A 531 24.37 18.64 10.84
N TYR A 532 25.26 17.85 10.24
CA TYR A 532 26.69 18.18 10.18
C TYR A 532 26.93 19.50 9.43
N LYS A 533 26.09 19.81 8.42
CA LYS A 533 26.15 21.07 7.66
C LYS A 533 25.94 22.28 8.58
N GLU A 534 25.02 22.13 9.53
CA GLU A 534 24.73 23.12 10.57
C GLU A 534 25.97 23.41 11.42
N LEU A 535 26.57 22.36 11.98
CA LEU A 535 27.74 22.49 12.83
C LEU A 535 28.94 23.07 12.07
N CYS A 536 29.22 22.56 10.87
CA CYS A 536 30.29 23.09 10.02
C CYS A 536 30.10 24.57 9.73
N GLY A 537 28.87 24.98 9.41
CA GLY A 537 28.56 26.38 9.11
C GLY A 537 28.68 27.30 10.33
N ILE A 538 28.21 26.86 11.51
CA ILE A 538 28.36 27.63 12.76
C ILE A 538 29.84 27.81 13.11
N LEU A 539 30.63 26.74 13.03
CA LEU A 539 32.05 26.78 13.40
C LEU A 539 32.94 27.35 12.29
N LYS A 540 32.43 27.51 11.07
CA LYS A 540 33.17 27.89 9.85
C LYS A 540 34.31 26.92 9.53
N VAL A 541 34.05 25.62 9.69
CA VAL A 541 34.99 24.52 9.44
C VAL A 541 34.53 23.65 8.27
N LYS A 542 35.48 22.99 7.61
CA LYS A 542 35.17 21.99 6.56
C LYS A 542 34.68 20.68 7.18
N ARG A 543 33.97 19.86 6.40
CA ARG A 543 33.43 18.57 6.87
C ARG A 543 34.52 17.65 7.41
N GLU A 544 35.67 17.62 6.74
CA GLU A 544 36.81 16.74 7.08
C GLU A 544 37.47 17.12 8.41
N GLN A 545 37.21 18.34 8.90
CA GLN A 545 37.69 18.81 10.19
C GLN A 545 36.79 18.34 11.34
N LEU A 546 35.57 17.88 11.06
CA LEU A 546 34.76 17.19 12.06
C LEU A 546 35.28 15.77 12.28
N PRO A 547 35.17 15.21 13.51
CA PRO A 547 35.47 13.80 13.75
C PRO A 547 34.53 12.91 12.94
N TYR A 548 35.01 11.73 12.53
CA TYR A 548 34.32 10.86 11.57
C TYR A 548 32.87 10.56 11.97
N THR A 549 32.63 10.27 13.25
CA THR A 549 31.27 9.95 13.74
C THR A 549 30.26 11.11 13.66
N PHE A 550 30.73 12.32 13.39
CA PHE A 550 29.90 13.52 13.24
C PHE A 550 29.81 14.00 11.78
N GLN A 551 30.65 13.47 10.89
CA GLN A 551 30.70 13.89 9.49
C GLN A 551 29.45 13.50 8.71
N ASN A 552 28.75 12.44 9.11
CA ASN A 552 27.54 11.94 8.44
C ASN A 552 26.25 12.26 9.20
N TYR A 553 26.34 12.97 10.33
CA TYR A 553 25.18 13.17 11.19
C TYR A 553 24.11 14.04 10.51
N THR A 554 22.90 13.50 10.45
CA THR A 554 21.69 14.16 9.96
C THR A 554 20.49 13.67 10.76
N ALA A 555 19.75 14.58 11.39
CA ALA A 555 18.53 14.26 12.12
C ALA A 555 17.38 13.87 11.18
N ASN A 556 16.38 13.16 11.71
CA ASN A 556 15.24 12.66 10.94
C ASN A 556 14.55 13.74 10.11
N LEU A 557 14.42 14.99 10.63
CA LEU A 557 13.80 16.12 9.93
C LEU A 557 14.44 16.44 8.56
N TYR A 558 15.73 16.13 8.41
CA TYR A 558 16.49 16.35 7.18
C TYR A 558 16.66 15.08 6.34
N VAL A 559 16.23 13.92 6.84
CA VAL A 559 16.20 12.69 6.04
C VAL A 559 15.00 12.75 5.09
N PRO A 560 15.22 12.73 3.76
CA PRO A 560 14.12 12.79 2.82
C PRO A 560 13.23 11.55 2.97
N TYR A 561 11.93 11.75 2.93
CA TYR A 561 10.96 10.67 2.90
C TYR A 561 11.13 9.92 1.57
N TYR A 562 11.26 8.60 1.65
CA TYR A 562 11.48 7.73 0.51
C TYR A 562 10.28 6.80 0.23
N GLY A 563 9.14 6.99 0.89
CA GLY A 563 7.90 6.21 0.69
C GLY A 563 7.60 5.20 1.80
N ASN A 564 6.44 4.53 1.70
CA ASN A 564 6.01 3.55 2.69
C ASN A 564 6.57 2.17 2.33
N VAL A 565 7.63 1.77 3.04
CA VAL A 565 8.36 0.52 2.80
C VAL A 565 7.51 -0.75 2.86
N ILE A 566 6.33 -0.69 3.49
CA ILE A 566 5.42 -1.83 3.63
C ILE A 566 4.57 -1.98 2.37
N LEU A 567 4.08 -0.88 1.81
CA LEU A 567 3.09 -0.88 0.73
C LEU A 567 3.71 -0.59 -0.65
N ASP A 568 4.85 0.07 -0.66
CA ASP A 568 5.46 0.63 -1.86
C ASP A 568 6.74 -0.12 -2.20
N ASN A 569 7.00 -0.32 -3.49
CA ASN A 569 8.31 -0.79 -3.95
C ASN A 569 9.30 0.38 -3.92
N VAL A 570 9.88 0.66 -2.75
CA VAL A 570 10.84 1.75 -2.56
C VAL A 570 12.28 1.24 -2.64
N ASN A 571 13.18 2.06 -3.16
CA ASN A 571 14.59 1.70 -3.25
C ASN A 571 15.17 1.47 -1.83
N PRO A 572 15.58 0.24 -1.48
CA PRO A 572 16.02 -0.07 -0.13
C PRO A 572 17.34 0.63 0.24
N GLU A 573 18.17 1.04 -0.73
CA GLU A 573 19.38 1.82 -0.43
C GLU A 573 19.06 3.12 0.31
N TYR A 574 17.91 3.75 0.05
CA TYR A 574 17.49 4.97 0.76
C TYR A 574 17.27 4.77 2.26
N LYS A 575 17.32 3.53 2.77
CA LYS A 575 17.24 3.20 4.20
C LYS A 575 18.61 3.18 4.89
N VAL A 576 19.73 3.37 4.19
CA VAL A 576 21.05 3.48 4.84
C VAL A 576 21.02 4.67 5.80
N LEU A 577 21.33 4.40 7.07
CA LEU A 577 21.32 5.39 8.14
C LEU A 577 22.67 5.41 8.86
N ASP A 578 23.15 6.62 9.11
CA ASP A 578 24.32 6.83 9.95
C ASP A 578 24.04 6.33 11.39
N PRO A 579 24.94 5.54 12.01
CA PRO A 579 24.71 4.98 13.35
C PRO A 579 24.44 6.05 14.42
N ARG A 580 25.10 7.22 14.35
CA ARG A 580 24.87 8.30 15.30
C ARG A 580 23.56 9.05 15.02
N SER A 581 23.16 9.20 13.76
CA SER A 581 21.79 9.62 13.41
C SER A 581 20.72 8.67 13.97
N ARG A 582 20.97 7.36 13.97
CA ARG A 582 20.04 6.36 14.54
C ARG A 582 19.91 6.49 16.06
N GLU A 583 21.01 6.76 16.76
CA GLU A 583 21.03 7.00 18.20
C GLU A 583 20.38 8.34 18.59
N LEU A 584 20.69 9.39 17.82
CA LEU A 584 20.29 10.77 18.09
C LEU A 584 19.35 11.29 16.99
N GLN A 585 18.16 10.69 16.93
CA GLN A 585 17.20 10.83 15.82
C GLN A 585 16.69 12.24 15.56
N HIS A 586 16.65 13.10 16.57
CA HIS A 586 16.04 14.44 16.46
C HIS A 586 17.06 15.57 16.42
N TYR A 587 18.02 15.54 17.33
CA TYR A 587 19.17 16.42 17.41
C TYR A 587 20.11 15.82 18.45
N TYR A 588 21.37 16.26 18.44
CA TYR A 588 22.20 16.16 19.62
C TYR A 588 22.45 17.55 20.19
N SER A 589 22.80 17.61 21.47
CA SER A 589 22.97 18.86 22.20
C SER A 589 24.41 19.06 22.65
N ILE A 590 24.92 20.27 22.45
CA ILE A 590 26.22 20.75 22.93
C ILE A 590 25.97 21.69 24.11
N GLY A 591 26.51 21.35 25.27
CA GLY A 591 26.51 22.18 26.46
C GLY A 591 27.65 23.20 26.44
N ILE A 592 27.31 24.46 26.66
CA ILE A 592 28.25 25.58 26.79
C ILE A 592 28.27 26.01 28.26
N PRO A 593 29.23 25.55 29.07
CA PRO A 593 29.27 25.84 30.49
C PRO A 593 29.71 27.29 30.74
N LEU A 594 28.81 28.12 31.27
CA LEU A 594 29.08 29.52 31.57
C LEU A 594 28.63 29.90 32.97
N ASN A 595 29.39 30.77 33.65
CA ASN A 595 28.88 31.46 34.82
C ASN A 595 28.09 32.73 34.41
N LYS A 596 27.30 33.26 35.35
CA LYS A 596 26.44 34.45 35.10
C LYS A 596 27.21 35.67 34.60
N ARG A 597 28.44 35.90 35.09
CA ARG A 597 29.28 37.03 34.67
C ARG A 597 29.72 36.89 33.21
N CYS A 598 30.18 35.70 32.82
CA CYS A 598 30.62 35.39 31.47
C CYS A 598 29.46 35.41 30.47
N PHE A 599 28.32 34.82 30.85
CA PHE A 599 27.09 34.88 30.07
C PHE A 599 26.70 36.34 29.75
N ASN A 600 26.63 37.21 30.76
CA ASN A 600 26.28 38.61 30.57
C ASN A 600 27.31 39.36 29.71
N LYS A 601 28.60 39.00 29.80
CA LYS A 601 29.66 39.58 28.96
C LYS A 601 29.48 39.20 27.49
N LEU A 602 29.21 37.93 27.20
CA LEU A 602 28.95 37.46 25.83
C LEU A 602 27.67 38.06 25.27
N ARG A 603 26.59 38.07 26.05
CA ARG A 603 25.32 38.72 25.66
C ARG A 603 25.56 40.20 25.33
N LYS A 604 26.29 40.95 26.16
CA LYS A 604 26.61 42.36 25.86
C LYS A 604 27.46 42.54 24.58
N LYS A 605 28.31 41.56 24.24
CA LYS A 605 29.20 41.62 23.07
C LYS A 605 28.47 41.29 21.76
N TYR A 606 27.62 40.28 21.75
CA TYR A 606 27.09 39.68 20.52
C TYR A 606 25.59 39.88 20.29
N TRP A 607 24.83 40.28 21.30
CA TRP A 607 23.38 40.43 21.19
C TRP A 607 22.99 41.56 20.26
N LYS A 608 22.14 41.23 19.29
CA LYS A 608 21.64 42.14 18.26
C LYS A 608 20.12 42.25 18.28
N TYR A 609 19.41 41.15 18.57
CA TYR A 609 17.96 41.05 18.42
C TYR A 609 17.29 40.30 19.56
N GLU A 610 15.97 40.44 19.73
CA GLU A 610 15.22 39.60 20.68
C GLU A 610 15.06 38.17 20.16
N LYS A 611 14.78 38.03 18.86
CA LYS A 611 14.80 36.77 18.10
C LYS A 611 15.65 36.94 16.85
N SER A 612 16.49 35.97 16.54
CA SER A 612 17.29 35.99 15.31
C SER A 612 17.08 34.74 14.46
N LEU A 613 17.27 34.88 13.16
CA LEU A 613 17.35 33.80 12.19
C LEU A 613 18.77 33.75 11.62
N VAL A 614 19.40 32.60 11.77
CA VAL A 614 20.71 32.25 11.23
C VAL A 614 20.48 31.47 9.94
N ILE A 615 20.93 32.01 8.81
CA ILE A 615 20.81 31.39 7.50
C ILE A 615 22.19 30.90 7.09
N ILE A 616 22.34 29.59 6.90
CA ILE A 616 23.58 28.97 6.41
C ILE A 616 23.38 28.51 4.99
N ASN A 617 24.29 28.90 4.10
CA ASN A 617 24.45 28.25 2.81
C ASN A 617 25.73 27.43 2.88
N TYR A 618 25.59 26.11 3.01
CA TYR A 618 26.73 25.22 3.22
C TYR A 618 27.62 25.17 1.98
N THR A 619 27.02 25.06 0.79
CA THR A 619 27.69 25.00 -0.51
C THR A 619 28.52 26.27 -0.79
N LYS A 620 27.99 27.45 -0.46
CA LYS A 620 28.70 28.74 -0.63
C LYS A 620 29.58 29.11 0.56
N GLY A 621 29.49 28.38 1.67
CA GLY A 621 30.24 28.67 2.90
C GLY A 621 29.88 30.00 3.56
N THR A 622 28.62 30.45 3.44
CA THR A 622 28.17 31.75 3.97
C THR A 622 27.20 31.61 5.13
N ILE A 623 27.30 32.52 6.10
CA ILE A 623 26.38 32.64 7.24
C ILE A 623 25.83 34.06 7.32
N LYS A 624 24.51 34.20 7.47
CA LYS A 624 23.83 35.49 7.66
C LYS A 624 22.97 35.43 8.93
N ILE A 625 23.06 36.47 9.76
CA ILE A 625 22.25 36.61 10.98
C ILE A 625 21.34 37.83 10.81
N GLN A 626 20.03 37.65 10.94
CA GLN A 626 19.03 38.71 10.82
C GLN A 626 17.95 38.62 11.89
N GLU A 627 17.16 39.69 12.09
CA GLU A 627 16.02 39.67 13.01
C GLU A 627 14.94 38.68 12.51
N TYR A 628 14.30 37.96 13.44
CA TYR A 628 13.24 37.00 13.13
C TYR A 628 11.89 37.46 13.69
N GLY A 629 10.87 37.59 12.83
CA GLY A 629 9.48 37.87 13.24
C GLY A 629 8.95 39.29 12.96
N LYS A 630 9.77 40.23 12.50
CA LYS A 630 9.32 41.49 11.88
C LYS A 630 9.63 41.41 10.38
N GLU A 631 8.59 41.29 9.54
CA GLU A 631 8.64 41.34 8.07
C GLU A 631 9.22 40.15 7.26
N ASN A 632 9.36 38.94 7.81
CA ASN A 632 9.66 37.76 6.96
C ASN A 632 8.36 37.08 6.48
N LYS A 633 7.69 37.69 5.49
CA LYS A 633 6.48 37.12 4.84
C LYS A 633 6.75 36.31 3.56
N ASN A 634 7.99 36.17 3.11
CA ASN A 634 8.33 35.49 1.86
C ASN A 634 9.49 34.48 2.01
N TYR A 635 9.33 33.46 2.87
CA TYR A 635 10.12 32.23 2.82
C TYR A 635 9.23 31.03 3.15
#